data_AF-A0A6I1KAQ9-F1
#
_entry.id   AF-A0A6I1KAQ9-F1
#
_cell.length_a   1.000
_cell.length_b   1.000
_cell.length_c   1.000
_cell.angle_alpha   90.00
_cell.angle_beta   90.00
_cell.angle_gamma   90.00
#
_symmetry.space_group_name_H-M   'P 1'
#
loop_
_entity.id
_entity.type
_entity.pdbx_description
1 polymer ?
#
loop_
_entity_poly.entity_id
_entity_poly.type
_entity_poly.pdbx_seq_one_letter_code
_entity_poly.pdbx_strand_id
1 'polypeptide(L)'
;MPTTRELAERLLQTAPEHLGWSLVESPNAAEGYAELRKWRRELTYQAWSNDRSLRKPQLGLVLLWLESEVVRRDGGDGTAWAVLSKLEKVPWDKRVYWELFNTAGQPTALHRELLEEAARHFSLRHTFDEADGQNWYRLIYLQFGFTHDDAVQRLAPWLSGQTLPISVQKLLDASDSGAQGFQQLWRSLRMFRLGKLSRTTLETRLKSIPWVLPEWCGDLIKAAEKSSAQVMEVADLEAAEVRFFTTPKLGLSGLGVPFFTTSLCNLSDLGLESTDYQLKFGDKVLARLMRQIDGSYFSDSLEAITLPVQPTLALSIVSADGCVVAHDEAVLWDPLEEVSLYSWRTGVNIPPGESLRAGTEILVIAASDIDLRPEPSESYHLPLGYRLHRISPGWTGQIDALLDDDVVWTSSMATGAVSGGSAGVSAWFIQALDLSDPQWAEVSPPWSLPIRFSIPPGWAFSRLRWRRGDGRHVELDKMPSSLTLTEKDAVRPVVLRVRITAGSQHRTDVLKVPVPFVAVLKWTEDATPRQHPHGSNLLLGEARKLTWSFCMPSREGQVSDAREFSFVEGQRLLGRLKARRSKLPDLAGYGSRLCIVRDPYQSDHPFLTVADCVLDGGVIGSVRWSLEDNGFRIRSSFTELGKDHRVHVWYSLGNLRSVVAEIPQDQLVRRDDGWFWGGGKGYHLHAVALTFRGSRLGAWFDHPSWSIELVKTPPTSVEAAAAMLRAWKAPILKEDGGHFQRICAWFSEHYVRILPVWLAQTSQQGVAGDRMEMPPRNEAWNSTLNDLLTEALPMPDAETAGELVKRLAPNDKGINALGSAMWTLVEVCPILAAQVVKTYLEEFVANAHRQAFLGQLMALSDFADTEERAEELGWIHGNRDGFWLRQTVPNLATILPQRANTIPRAYRLLTKSKDYRYYALGRWLREIC
;
A
#
# COMPACT_ATOMS: atom_id res chain seq x y z
N MET A 1 -42.59 -33.98 8.47
CA MET A 1 -41.95 -33.24 9.57
C MET A 1 -40.46 -33.47 9.42
N PRO A 2 -39.63 -32.43 9.33
CA PRO A 2 -38.20 -32.66 9.26
C PRO A 2 -37.74 -33.26 10.60
N THR A 3 -37.18 -34.46 10.54
CA THR A 3 -36.58 -35.14 11.69
C THR A 3 -35.29 -34.43 12.11
N THR A 4 -34.83 -34.65 13.34
CA THR A 4 -33.53 -34.13 13.83
C THR A 4 -32.39 -34.47 12.88
N ARG A 5 -32.42 -35.68 12.30
CA ARG A 5 -31.45 -36.14 11.30
C ARG A 5 -31.50 -35.30 10.02
N GLU A 6 -32.68 -35.11 9.45
CA GLU A 6 -32.86 -34.36 8.20
C GLU A 6 -32.42 -32.89 8.36
N LEU A 7 -32.71 -32.27 9.51
CA LEU A 7 -32.26 -30.90 9.80
C LEU A 7 -30.74 -30.81 9.95
N ALA A 8 -30.12 -31.74 10.69
CA ALA A 8 -28.67 -31.80 10.84
C ALA A 8 -27.97 -32.03 9.50
N GLU A 9 -28.43 -33.00 8.71
CA GLU A 9 -27.88 -33.30 7.38
C GLU A 9 -28.03 -32.10 6.44
N ARG A 10 -29.19 -31.45 6.41
CA ARG A 10 -29.41 -30.24 5.59
C ARG A 10 -28.48 -29.10 5.98
N LEU A 11 -28.30 -28.82 7.28
CA LEU A 11 -27.39 -27.78 7.73
C LEU A 11 -25.94 -28.08 7.33
N LEU A 12 -25.50 -29.33 7.51
CA LEU A 12 -24.14 -29.78 7.20
C LEU A 12 -23.87 -29.83 5.69
N GLN A 13 -24.90 -30.07 4.87
CA GLN A 13 -24.79 -30.04 3.41
C GLN A 13 -24.24 -28.71 2.90
N THR A 14 -24.50 -27.59 3.56
CA THR A 14 -23.99 -26.27 3.15
C THR A 14 -22.97 -25.69 4.12
N ALA A 15 -22.53 -26.45 5.13
CA ALA A 15 -21.51 -25.99 6.07
C ALA A 15 -20.14 -25.81 5.37
N PRO A 16 -19.35 -24.81 5.79
CA PRO A 16 -17.96 -24.62 5.35
C PRO A 16 -17.06 -25.86 5.52
N GLU A 17 -15.93 -25.87 4.82
CA GLU A 17 -14.98 -27.01 4.76
C GLU A 17 -13.85 -26.92 5.80
N HIS A 18 -13.70 -25.78 6.47
CA HIS A 18 -12.70 -25.53 7.51
C HIS A 18 -13.20 -25.94 8.92
N LEU A 19 -12.28 -26.17 9.85
CA LEU A 19 -12.63 -26.33 11.27
C LEU A 19 -12.96 -24.98 11.92
N GLY A 20 -13.74 -25.00 13.01
CA GLY A 20 -14.05 -23.80 13.78
C GLY A 20 -15.03 -22.86 13.08
N TRP A 21 -15.92 -23.41 12.25
CA TRP A 21 -16.96 -22.64 11.54
C TRP A 21 -18.11 -22.26 12.47
N SER A 22 -18.85 -21.22 12.11
CA SER A 22 -20.03 -20.75 12.82
C SER A 22 -21.31 -21.11 12.08
N LEU A 23 -22.40 -21.44 12.81
CA LEU A 23 -23.64 -21.90 12.18
C LEU A 23 -24.18 -21.00 11.08
N VAL A 24 -24.11 -19.67 11.26
CA VAL A 24 -24.59 -18.70 10.26
C VAL A 24 -23.84 -18.76 8.94
N GLU A 25 -22.62 -19.32 8.92
CA GLU A 25 -21.82 -19.45 7.70
C GLU A 25 -22.34 -20.54 6.77
N SER A 26 -23.26 -21.40 7.23
CA SER A 26 -24.00 -22.31 6.39
C SER A 26 -25.20 -21.60 5.76
N PRO A 27 -25.30 -21.46 4.43
CA PRO A 27 -26.46 -20.86 3.75
C PRO A 27 -27.82 -21.38 4.21
N ASN A 28 -27.94 -22.69 4.48
CA ASN A 28 -29.19 -23.29 4.95
C ASN A 28 -29.59 -22.83 6.36
N ALA A 29 -28.69 -22.22 7.14
CA ALA A 29 -28.97 -21.77 8.49
C ALA A 29 -30.02 -20.65 8.55
N ALA A 30 -29.97 -19.71 7.60
CA ALA A 30 -30.85 -18.54 7.57
C ALA A 30 -32.29 -18.90 7.16
N GLU A 31 -32.46 -19.85 6.24
CA GLU A 31 -33.76 -20.27 5.73
C GLU A 31 -34.48 -21.27 6.65
N GLY A 32 -33.74 -21.97 7.52
CA GLY A 32 -34.26 -23.07 8.33
C GLY A 32 -34.99 -22.67 9.62
N TYR A 33 -35.01 -21.39 10.02
CA TYR A 33 -35.57 -20.98 11.33
C TYR A 33 -37.05 -21.35 11.51
N ALA A 34 -37.87 -21.21 10.46
CA ALA A 34 -39.28 -21.60 10.51
C ALA A 34 -39.46 -23.11 10.74
N GLU A 35 -38.59 -23.92 10.12
CA GLU A 35 -38.58 -25.37 10.27
C GLU A 35 -38.09 -25.79 11.65
N LEU A 36 -37.09 -25.12 12.22
CA LEU A 36 -36.64 -25.34 13.60
C LEU A 36 -37.76 -25.10 14.61
N ARG A 37 -38.54 -24.03 14.43
CA ARG A 37 -39.69 -23.75 15.30
C ARG A 37 -40.76 -24.82 15.17
N LYS A 38 -40.98 -25.35 13.97
CA LYS A 38 -41.92 -26.46 13.73
C LYS A 38 -41.43 -27.75 14.38
N TRP A 39 -40.16 -28.12 14.13
CA TRP A 39 -39.49 -29.27 14.74
C TRP A 39 -39.64 -29.24 16.27
N ARG A 40 -39.32 -28.11 16.89
CA ARG A 40 -39.46 -27.92 18.35
C ARG A 40 -40.90 -28.13 18.82
N ARG A 41 -41.89 -27.43 18.23
CA ARG A 41 -43.30 -27.54 18.67
C ARG A 41 -43.84 -28.97 18.61
N GLU A 42 -43.41 -29.74 17.61
CA GLU A 42 -43.89 -31.10 17.35
C GLU A 42 -43.04 -32.18 18.07
N LEU A 43 -41.90 -31.82 18.67
CA LEU A 43 -41.01 -32.77 19.33
C LEU A 43 -41.55 -33.24 20.68
N THR A 44 -42.05 -34.48 20.70
CA THR A 44 -42.53 -35.17 21.91
C THR A 44 -41.38 -35.62 22.81
N TYR A 45 -41.68 -35.88 24.09
CA TYR A 45 -40.69 -36.43 25.03
C TYR A 45 -40.08 -37.76 24.56
N GLN A 46 -40.88 -38.62 23.92
CA GLN A 46 -40.41 -39.92 23.42
C GLN A 46 -39.44 -39.75 22.24
N ALA A 47 -39.74 -38.83 21.32
CA ALA A 47 -38.84 -38.51 20.21
C ALA A 47 -37.52 -37.90 20.70
N TRP A 48 -37.59 -36.98 21.67
CA TRP A 48 -36.42 -36.41 22.35
C TRP A 48 -35.55 -37.50 22.99
N SER A 49 -36.14 -38.41 23.76
CA SER A 49 -35.42 -39.49 24.42
C SER A 49 -34.75 -40.43 23.41
N ASN A 50 -35.42 -40.76 22.31
CA ASN A 50 -34.86 -41.59 21.24
C ASN A 50 -33.66 -40.91 20.55
N ASP A 51 -33.77 -39.63 20.20
CA ASP A 51 -32.69 -38.89 19.55
C ASP A 51 -31.50 -38.68 20.48
N ARG A 52 -31.75 -38.44 21.77
CA ARG A 52 -30.71 -38.34 22.80
C ARG A 52 -29.89 -39.64 22.92
N SER A 53 -30.53 -40.80 22.78
CA SER A 53 -29.85 -42.10 22.89
C SER A 53 -29.14 -42.52 21.60
N LEU A 54 -29.71 -42.23 20.43
CA LEU A 54 -29.23 -42.76 19.15
C LEU A 54 -28.37 -41.77 18.34
N ARG A 55 -28.59 -40.46 18.51
CA ARG A 55 -28.08 -39.41 17.61
C ARG A 55 -27.75 -38.12 18.38
N LYS A 56 -27.06 -38.30 19.49
CA LYS A 56 -26.77 -37.26 20.48
C LYS A 56 -26.05 -36.03 19.88
N PRO A 57 -25.02 -36.16 19.02
CA PRO A 57 -24.40 -34.99 18.38
C PRO A 57 -25.36 -34.24 17.47
N GLN A 58 -26.15 -34.94 16.64
CA GLN A 58 -27.11 -34.30 15.72
C GLN A 58 -28.21 -33.58 16.49
N LEU A 59 -28.67 -34.14 17.60
CA LEU A 59 -29.63 -33.48 18.49
C LEU A 59 -29.04 -32.20 19.07
N GLY A 60 -27.79 -32.24 19.54
CA GLY A 60 -27.09 -31.05 20.04
C GLY A 60 -26.85 -29.99 18.96
N LEU A 61 -26.58 -30.39 17.70
CA LEU A 61 -26.40 -29.46 16.58
C LEU A 61 -27.69 -28.71 16.24
N VAL A 62 -28.81 -29.43 16.11
CA VAL A 62 -30.12 -28.83 15.82
C VAL A 62 -30.59 -27.96 17.00
N LEU A 63 -30.30 -28.38 18.23
CA LEU A 63 -30.55 -27.58 19.43
C LEU A 63 -29.76 -26.27 19.39
N LEU A 64 -28.43 -26.33 19.21
CA LEU A 64 -27.60 -25.12 19.13
C LEU A 64 -28.03 -24.19 18.00
N TRP A 65 -28.44 -24.75 16.85
CA TRP A 65 -28.96 -23.95 15.73
C TRP A 65 -30.26 -23.22 16.08
N LEU A 66 -31.20 -23.90 16.72
CA LEU A 66 -32.41 -23.24 17.22
C LEU A 66 -32.07 -22.14 18.24
N GLU A 67 -31.20 -22.44 19.20
CA GLU A 67 -30.86 -21.51 20.28
C GLU A 67 -30.12 -20.27 19.78
N SER A 68 -29.13 -20.43 18.91
CA SER A 68 -28.43 -19.32 18.28
C SER A 68 -29.38 -18.44 17.48
N GLU A 69 -30.32 -19.00 16.72
CA GLU A 69 -31.26 -18.22 15.92
C GLU A 69 -32.35 -17.53 16.77
N VAL A 70 -32.72 -18.10 17.93
CA VAL A 70 -33.59 -17.45 18.92
C VAL A 70 -32.86 -16.28 19.59
N VAL A 71 -31.66 -16.51 20.13
CA VAL A 71 -30.89 -15.47 20.82
C VAL A 71 -30.51 -14.34 19.87
N ARG A 72 -30.15 -14.67 18.62
CA ARG A 72 -29.87 -13.67 17.59
C ARG A 72 -31.03 -12.70 17.39
N ARG A 73 -32.29 -13.18 17.37
CA ARG A 73 -33.49 -12.38 17.09
C ARG A 73 -34.15 -11.75 18.31
N ASP A 74 -34.08 -12.41 19.46
CA ASP A 74 -34.87 -12.06 20.65
C ASP A 74 -34.00 -11.77 21.90
N GLY A 75 -32.67 -11.88 21.79
CA GLY A 75 -31.72 -11.67 22.88
C GLY A 75 -31.04 -10.30 22.87
N GLY A 76 -30.41 -9.99 24.00
CA GLY A 76 -29.48 -8.87 24.24
C GLY A 76 -28.41 -9.24 25.29
N ASP A 77 -27.52 -8.31 25.64
CA ASP A 77 -26.37 -8.56 26.53
C ASP A 77 -26.76 -9.27 27.85
N GLY A 78 -26.15 -10.43 28.10
CA GLY A 78 -26.37 -11.26 29.29
C GLY A 78 -27.68 -12.05 29.33
N THR A 79 -28.53 -11.99 28.31
CA THR A 79 -29.92 -12.51 28.40
C THR A 79 -30.16 -13.87 27.73
N ALA A 80 -29.15 -14.51 27.12
CA ALA A 80 -29.33 -15.72 26.31
C ALA A 80 -30.18 -16.80 27.00
N TRP A 81 -29.80 -17.26 28.20
CA TRP A 81 -30.55 -18.28 28.93
C TRP A 81 -31.94 -17.82 29.39
N ALA A 82 -32.09 -16.53 29.72
CA ALA A 82 -33.36 -15.95 30.13
C ALA A 82 -34.37 -15.88 28.96
N VAL A 83 -33.90 -15.78 27.71
CA VAL A 83 -34.76 -15.84 26.52
C VAL A 83 -35.08 -17.30 26.16
N LEU A 84 -34.09 -18.18 26.21
CA LEU A 84 -34.23 -19.59 25.82
C LEU A 84 -35.14 -20.40 26.75
N SER A 85 -35.18 -20.04 28.05
CA SER A 85 -36.07 -20.67 29.04
C SER A 85 -37.52 -20.16 29.01
N LYS A 86 -37.83 -19.11 28.25
CA LYS A 86 -39.22 -18.62 28.11
C LYS A 86 -40.00 -19.52 27.16
N LEU A 87 -40.99 -20.23 27.69
CA LEU A 87 -41.89 -21.11 26.91
C LEU A 87 -42.65 -20.37 25.80
N GLU A 88 -42.85 -19.06 25.93
CA GLU A 88 -43.44 -18.21 24.89
C GLU A 88 -42.55 -18.07 23.65
N LYS A 89 -41.23 -18.03 23.85
CA LYS A 89 -40.22 -17.94 22.79
C LYS A 89 -39.88 -19.32 22.24
N VAL A 90 -39.67 -20.29 23.13
CA VAL A 90 -39.33 -21.67 22.78
C VAL A 90 -40.30 -22.65 23.48
N PRO A 91 -41.39 -23.07 22.81
CA PRO A 91 -42.42 -23.93 23.41
C PRO A 91 -41.94 -25.39 23.50
N TRP A 92 -41.28 -25.71 24.60
CA TRP A 92 -40.85 -27.08 24.92
C TRP A 92 -42.02 -27.90 25.49
N ASP A 93 -42.04 -29.21 25.19
CA ASP A 93 -42.81 -30.15 26.00
C ASP A 93 -42.34 -30.05 27.46
N LYS A 94 -43.26 -30.10 28.43
CA LYS A 94 -42.95 -29.87 29.85
C LYS A 94 -41.83 -30.79 30.36
N ARG A 95 -41.77 -32.05 29.92
CA ARG A 95 -40.73 -32.99 30.36
C ARG A 95 -39.39 -32.68 29.71
N VAL A 96 -39.39 -32.32 28.42
CA VAL A 96 -38.18 -31.89 27.71
C VAL A 96 -37.62 -30.59 28.31
N TYR A 97 -38.50 -29.66 28.67
CA TYR A 97 -38.13 -28.42 29.34
C TYR A 97 -37.31 -28.67 30.61
N TRP A 98 -37.78 -29.58 31.48
CA TRP A 98 -37.09 -29.91 32.73
C TRP A 98 -35.80 -30.71 32.53
N GLU A 99 -35.59 -31.33 31.36
CA GLU A 99 -34.30 -31.91 31.00
C GLU A 99 -33.30 -30.83 30.54
N LEU A 100 -33.76 -29.72 29.97
CA LEU A 100 -32.92 -28.65 29.40
C LEU A 100 -32.61 -27.52 30.37
N PHE A 101 -33.58 -27.15 31.22
CA PHE A 101 -33.49 -26.00 32.12
C PHE A 101 -33.85 -26.36 33.55
N ASN A 102 -33.16 -25.75 34.51
CA ASN A 102 -33.52 -25.83 35.92
C ASN A 102 -34.64 -24.82 36.27
N THR A 103 -35.08 -24.82 37.53
CA THR A 103 -36.13 -23.91 38.03
C THR A 103 -35.77 -22.43 37.93
N ALA A 104 -34.47 -22.10 37.84
CA ALA A 104 -33.97 -20.74 37.65
C ALA A 104 -33.76 -20.37 36.16
N GLY A 105 -34.20 -21.22 35.22
CA GLY A 105 -34.06 -20.98 33.78
C GLY A 105 -32.63 -21.13 33.25
N GLN A 106 -31.72 -21.73 34.03
CA GLN A 106 -30.34 -21.99 33.64
C GLN A 106 -30.20 -23.38 33.01
N PRO A 107 -29.24 -23.59 32.07
CA PRO A 107 -29.05 -24.87 31.41
C PRO A 107 -28.59 -25.95 32.38
N THR A 108 -29.19 -27.14 32.27
CA THR A 108 -28.79 -28.34 33.02
C THR A 108 -27.45 -28.90 32.53
N ALA A 109 -26.88 -29.86 33.27
CA ALA A 109 -25.67 -30.57 32.83
C ALA A 109 -25.87 -31.29 31.50
N LEU A 110 -27.03 -31.95 31.31
CA LEU A 110 -27.38 -32.62 30.06
C LEU A 110 -27.42 -31.64 28.88
N HIS A 111 -28.02 -30.48 29.08
CA HIS A 111 -28.09 -29.46 28.03
C HIS A 111 -26.67 -29.04 27.60
N ARG A 112 -25.81 -28.71 28.57
CA ARG A 112 -24.42 -28.35 28.31
C ARG A 112 -23.64 -29.43 27.57
N GLU A 113 -23.84 -30.68 27.97
CA GLU A 113 -23.23 -31.85 27.35
C GLU A 113 -23.65 -32.01 25.89
N LEU A 114 -24.94 -31.83 25.56
CA LEU A 114 -25.43 -31.89 24.18
C LEU A 114 -24.78 -30.83 23.29
N LEU A 115 -24.68 -29.58 23.78
CA LEU A 115 -24.07 -28.49 23.03
C LEU A 115 -22.56 -28.69 22.84
N GLU A 116 -21.86 -29.15 23.88
CA GLU A 116 -20.42 -29.40 23.86
C GLU A 116 -20.08 -30.57 22.91
N GLU A 117 -20.84 -31.65 22.97
CA GLU A 117 -20.65 -32.81 22.10
C GLU A 117 -20.90 -32.44 20.64
N ALA A 118 -21.96 -31.68 20.35
CA ALA A 118 -22.21 -31.19 18.99
C ALA A 118 -21.10 -30.27 18.48
N ALA A 119 -20.66 -29.31 19.30
CA ALA A 119 -19.63 -28.37 18.90
C ALA A 119 -18.31 -29.07 18.61
N ARG A 120 -17.87 -30.02 19.44
CA ARG A 120 -16.66 -30.81 19.18
C ARG A 120 -16.83 -31.74 17.99
N HIS A 121 -17.94 -32.46 17.91
CA HIS A 121 -18.16 -33.48 16.88
C HIS A 121 -18.26 -32.89 15.47
N PHE A 122 -18.91 -31.73 15.31
CA PHE A 122 -19.04 -31.04 14.02
C PHE A 122 -18.05 -29.90 13.83
N SER A 123 -17.08 -29.79 14.74
CA SER A 123 -16.01 -28.77 14.71
C SER A 123 -16.54 -27.34 14.61
N LEU A 124 -17.59 -27.04 15.37
CA LEU A 124 -18.12 -25.69 15.50
C LEU A 124 -17.21 -24.84 16.38
N ARG A 125 -17.22 -23.53 16.12
CA ARG A 125 -16.50 -22.53 16.90
C ARG A 125 -16.92 -22.54 18.38
N HIS A 126 -15.98 -22.74 19.30
CA HIS A 126 -16.25 -22.81 20.74
C HIS A 126 -15.09 -22.31 21.62
N THR A 127 -15.29 -22.24 22.95
CA THR A 127 -14.26 -21.81 23.92
C THR A 127 -13.98 -22.83 25.02
N PHE A 128 -14.33 -24.11 24.83
CA PHE A 128 -14.25 -25.12 25.90
C PHE A 128 -12.84 -25.40 26.43
N ASP A 129 -11.80 -25.06 25.67
CA ASP A 129 -10.41 -25.27 26.06
C ASP A 129 -9.85 -24.11 26.92
N GLU A 130 -10.68 -23.11 27.21
CA GLU A 130 -10.32 -21.97 28.07
C GLU A 130 -10.82 -22.17 29.50
N ALA A 131 -10.01 -21.76 30.47
CA ALA A 131 -10.29 -21.90 31.90
C ALA A 131 -11.45 -21.01 32.43
N ASP A 132 -12.26 -20.44 31.54
CA ASP A 132 -13.31 -19.48 31.89
C ASP A 132 -14.68 -20.16 32.10
N GLY A 133 -15.49 -19.62 33.02
CA GLY A 133 -16.74 -20.22 33.48
C GLY A 133 -17.96 -20.02 32.56
N GLN A 134 -17.85 -19.24 31.48
CA GLN A 134 -18.99 -18.86 30.61
C GLN A 134 -18.98 -19.50 29.20
N ASN A 135 -18.35 -20.66 29.05
CA ASN A 135 -18.10 -21.27 27.74
C ASN A 135 -19.35 -21.56 26.89
N TRP A 136 -20.45 -22.03 27.49
CA TRP A 136 -21.70 -22.30 26.74
C TRP A 136 -22.45 -21.03 26.33
N TYR A 137 -22.36 -19.97 27.13
CA TYR A 137 -22.91 -18.67 26.74
C TYR A 137 -22.14 -18.14 25.53
N ARG A 138 -20.80 -18.20 25.57
CA ARG A 138 -19.94 -17.78 24.46
C ARG A 138 -20.15 -18.63 23.22
N LEU A 139 -20.33 -19.93 23.36
CA LEU A 139 -20.62 -20.85 22.26
C LEU A 139 -21.77 -20.32 21.38
N ILE A 140 -22.89 -19.92 22.01
CA ILE A 140 -24.08 -19.43 21.31
C ILE A 140 -23.76 -18.15 20.51
N TYR A 141 -23.10 -17.16 21.15
CA TYR A 141 -22.74 -15.90 20.49
C TYR A 141 -21.67 -16.09 19.41
N LEU A 142 -20.75 -17.03 19.54
CA LEU A 142 -19.76 -17.32 18.50
C LEU A 142 -20.41 -17.80 17.20
N GLN A 143 -21.64 -18.33 17.26
CA GLN A 143 -22.34 -18.76 16.07
C GLN A 143 -22.91 -17.61 15.23
N PHE A 144 -23.07 -16.40 15.77
CA PHE A 144 -23.68 -15.27 15.03
C PHE A 144 -23.10 -13.87 15.35
N GLY A 145 -22.16 -13.74 16.29
CA GLY A 145 -21.45 -12.51 16.64
C GLY A 145 -22.09 -11.67 17.73
N PHE A 146 -23.10 -10.87 17.35
CA PHE A 146 -23.78 -9.91 18.22
C PHE A 146 -25.29 -9.87 17.94
N THR A 147 -26.07 -9.37 18.91
CA THR A 147 -27.53 -9.18 18.77
C THR A 147 -27.86 -7.84 18.12
N HIS A 148 -29.08 -7.69 17.61
CA HIS A 148 -29.57 -6.42 17.04
C HIS A 148 -29.54 -5.28 18.06
N ASP A 149 -30.12 -5.49 19.23
CA ASP A 149 -30.24 -4.47 20.27
C ASP A 149 -28.85 -3.96 20.72
N ASP A 150 -27.90 -4.89 20.95
CA ASP A 150 -26.55 -4.51 21.36
C ASP A 150 -25.84 -3.72 20.26
N ALA A 151 -25.98 -4.12 18.99
CA ALA A 151 -25.38 -3.41 17.88
C ALA A 151 -25.98 -2.02 17.69
N VAL A 152 -27.31 -1.86 17.74
CA VAL A 152 -27.95 -0.55 17.57
C VAL A 152 -27.53 0.47 18.65
N GLN A 153 -27.24 -0.02 19.86
CA GLN A 153 -26.83 0.80 20.99
C GLN A 153 -25.32 1.06 21.05
N ARG A 154 -24.49 0.04 20.76
CA ARG A 154 -23.05 0.05 21.05
C ARG A 154 -22.14 -0.04 19.82
N LEU A 155 -22.68 -0.18 18.62
CA LEU A 155 -21.84 -0.31 17.41
C LEU A 155 -20.93 0.91 17.18
N ALA A 156 -21.44 2.13 17.33
CA ALA A 156 -20.64 3.35 17.20
C ALA A 156 -19.40 3.37 18.12
N PRO A 157 -19.53 3.18 19.45
CA PRO A 157 -18.38 3.10 20.34
C PRO A 157 -17.46 1.90 20.06
N TRP A 158 -18.01 0.74 19.68
CA TRP A 158 -17.20 -0.42 19.31
C TRP A 158 -16.32 -0.18 18.09
N LEU A 159 -16.87 0.47 17.05
CA LEU A 159 -16.11 0.82 15.84
C LEU A 159 -15.04 1.89 16.11
N SER A 160 -15.19 2.66 17.18
CA SER A 160 -14.21 3.65 17.67
C SER A 160 -13.15 3.06 18.61
N GLY A 161 -13.13 1.74 18.83
CA GLY A 161 -12.08 1.05 19.60
C GLY A 161 -12.37 0.86 21.09
N GLN A 162 -13.62 1.05 21.55
CA GLN A 162 -14.00 0.66 22.91
C GLN A 162 -14.01 -0.86 23.10
N THR A 163 -13.96 -1.32 24.36
CA THR A 163 -13.96 -2.74 24.73
C THR A 163 -15.13 -3.49 24.08
N LEU A 164 -14.79 -4.49 23.29
CA LEU A 164 -15.74 -5.33 22.56
C LEU A 164 -16.21 -6.52 23.41
N PRO A 165 -17.38 -7.11 23.15
CA PRO A 165 -17.75 -8.40 23.71
C PRO A 165 -16.72 -9.49 23.33
N ILE A 166 -16.44 -10.44 24.23
CA ILE A 166 -15.41 -11.48 24.01
C ILE A 166 -15.68 -12.31 22.74
N SER A 167 -16.95 -12.60 22.43
CA SER A 167 -17.32 -13.28 21.18
C SER A 167 -16.93 -12.47 19.94
N VAL A 168 -17.14 -11.15 19.97
CA VAL A 168 -16.76 -10.23 18.89
C VAL A 168 -15.23 -10.10 18.81
N GLN A 169 -14.53 -9.99 19.94
CA GLN A 169 -13.05 -9.96 19.97
C GLN A 169 -12.47 -11.21 19.29
N LYS A 170 -12.98 -12.39 19.64
CA LYS A 170 -12.54 -13.66 19.05
C LYS A 170 -12.82 -13.77 17.56
N LEU A 171 -14.01 -13.35 17.12
CA LEU A 171 -14.34 -13.33 15.70
C LEU A 171 -13.52 -12.29 14.91
N LEU A 172 -12.92 -11.31 15.59
CA LEU A 172 -12.01 -10.31 15.01
C LEU A 172 -10.53 -10.65 15.18
N ASP A 173 -10.20 -11.72 15.90
CA ASP A 173 -8.82 -12.16 16.07
C ASP A 173 -8.25 -12.54 14.71
N ALA A 174 -7.12 -11.92 14.35
CA ALA A 174 -6.46 -12.16 13.07
C ALA A 174 -5.92 -13.59 12.95
N SER A 175 -5.69 -14.27 14.07
CA SER A 175 -5.30 -15.69 14.09
C SER A 175 -6.46 -16.64 13.78
N ASP A 176 -7.70 -16.14 13.81
CA ASP A 176 -8.89 -16.91 13.54
C ASP A 176 -9.34 -16.75 12.09
N SER A 177 -8.69 -17.54 11.22
CA SER A 177 -8.93 -17.51 9.78
C SER A 177 -10.33 -18.01 9.38
N GLY A 178 -11.07 -18.64 10.32
CA GLY A 178 -12.41 -19.15 10.09
C GLY A 178 -13.51 -18.09 10.07
N ALA A 179 -13.30 -16.91 10.68
CA ALA A 179 -14.32 -15.85 10.83
C ALA A 179 -14.26 -14.73 9.79
N GLN A 180 -13.67 -14.97 8.61
CA GLN A 180 -13.45 -13.93 7.58
C GLN A 180 -14.73 -13.16 7.20
N GLY A 181 -15.88 -13.84 7.14
CA GLY A 181 -17.15 -13.18 6.84
C GLY A 181 -17.54 -12.12 7.88
N PHE A 182 -17.31 -12.41 9.17
CA PHE A 182 -17.56 -11.46 10.25
C PHE A 182 -16.53 -10.31 10.25
N GLN A 183 -15.27 -10.61 9.97
CA GLN A 183 -14.23 -9.59 9.86
C GLN A 183 -14.50 -8.62 8.69
N GLN A 184 -14.99 -9.12 7.56
CA GLN A 184 -15.40 -8.30 6.41
C GLN A 184 -16.61 -7.41 6.72
N LEU A 185 -17.59 -7.94 7.45
CA LEU A 185 -18.71 -7.16 7.99
C LEU A 185 -18.18 -6.00 8.85
N TRP A 186 -17.32 -6.30 9.81
CA TRP A 186 -16.76 -5.31 10.74
C TRP A 186 -15.97 -4.23 10.03
N ARG A 187 -15.11 -4.61 9.08
CA ARG A 187 -14.37 -3.67 8.22
C ARG A 187 -15.30 -2.79 7.40
N SER A 188 -16.37 -3.34 6.80
CA SER A 188 -17.32 -2.56 6.00
C SER A 188 -18.06 -1.52 6.84
N LEU A 189 -18.50 -1.88 8.05
CA LEU A 189 -19.14 -0.95 8.98
C LEU A 189 -18.16 0.16 9.44
N ARG A 190 -16.90 -0.19 9.71
CA ARG A 190 -15.86 0.79 10.08
C ARG A 190 -15.52 1.74 8.92
N MET A 191 -15.38 1.22 7.70
CA MET A 191 -15.08 2.04 6.51
C MET A 191 -16.20 3.00 6.16
N PHE A 192 -17.45 2.56 6.29
CA PHE A 192 -18.62 3.43 6.14
C PHE A 192 -18.62 4.57 7.17
N ARG A 193 -18.32 4.26 8.44
CA ARG A 193 -18.19 5.28 9.50
C ARG A 193 -17.07 6.27 9.22
N LEU A 194 -15.98 5.83 8.61
CA LEU A 194 -14.86 6.70 8.19
C LEU A 194 -15.13 7.49 6.90
N GLY A 195 -16.34 7.42 6.33
CA GLY A 195 -16.70 8.10 5.09
C GLY A 195 -16.08 7.49 3.83
N LYS A 196 -15.48 6.29 3.94
CA LYS A 196 -14.76 5.61 2.85
C LYS A 196 -15.61 4.60 2.07
N LEU A 197 -16.83 4.32 2.53
CA LEU A 197 -17.77 3.42 1.85
C LEU A 197 -19.11 4.13 1.66
N SER A 198 -19.74 4.01 0.49
CA SER A 198 -21.06 4.59 0.26
C SER A 198 -22.15 3.79 0.97
N ARG A 199 -23.26 4.47 1.31
CA ARG A 199 -24.43 3.83 1.93
C ARG A 199 -24.99 2.71 1.06
N THR A 200 -25.12 2.92 -0.24
CA THR A 200 -25.63 1.92 -1.20
C THR A 200 -24.75 0.67 -1.27
N THR A 201 -23.43 0.86 -1.26
CA THR A 201 -22.47 -0.27 -1.24
C THR A 201 -22.52 -1.00 0.09
N LEU A 202 -22.60 -0.29 1.22
CA LEU A 202 -22.76 -0.92 2.53
C LEU A 202 -24.07 -1.71 2.61
N GLU A 203 -25.20 -1.16 2.17
CA GLU A 203 -26.49 -1.86 2.13
C GLU A 203 -26.42 -3.15 1.30
N THR A 204 -25.77 -3.08 0.14
CA THR A 204 -25.59 -4.25 -0.73
C THR A 204 -24.73 -5.32 -0.05
N ARG A 205 -23.62 -4.93 0.58
CA ARG A 205 -22.74 -5.84 1.32
C ARG A 205 -23.44 -6.47 2.52
N LEU A 206 -24.14 -5.68 3.33
CA LEU A 206 -24.87 -6.18 4.51
C LEU A 206 -25.94 -7.19 4.14
N LYS A 207 -26.67 -6.97 3.03
CA LYS A 207 -27.66 -7.93 2.52
C LYS A 207 -27.05 -9.25 2.03
N SER A 208 -25.78 -9.24 1.61
CA SER A 208 -25.08 -10.44 1.12
C SER A 208 -24.36 -11.23 2.22
N ILE A 209 -24.25 -10.67 3.43
CA ILE A 209 -23.46 -11.26 4.52
C ILE A 209 -24.39 -12.01 5.49
N PRO A 210 -24.16 -13.31 5.77
CA PRO A 210 -25.08 -14.11 6.57
C PRO A 210 -25.06 -13.79 8.08
N TRP A 211 -24.07 -13.02 8.54
CA TRP A 211 -23.92 -12.57 9.92
C TRP A 211 -24.95 -11.48 10.31
N VAL A 212 -25.58 -10.82 9.34
CA VAL A 212 -26.61 -9.80 9.57
C VAL A 212 -27.93 -10.24 8.95
N LEU A 213 -29.03 -10.11 9.68
CA LEU A 213 -30.37 -10.37 9.12
C LEU A 213 -30.78 -9.21 8.19
N PRO A 214 -31.44 -9.48 7.05
CA PRO A 214 -31.80 -8.44 6.08
C PRO A 214 -32.56 -7.26 6.70
N GLU A 215 -33.45 -7.52 7.65
CA GLU A 215 -34.23 -6.52 8.38
C GLU A 215 -33.39 -5.59 9.27
N TRP A 216 -32.17 -5.99 9.68
CA TRP A 216 -31.30 -5.17 10.53
C TRP A 216 -30.51 -4.11 9.77
N CYS A 217 -30.36 -4.28 8.44
CA CYS A 217 -29.43 -3.49 7.64
C CYS A 217 -29.62 -1.97 7.83
N GLY A 218 -30.87 -1.50 7.80
CA GLY A 218 -31.19 -0.08 7.94
C GLY A 218 -30.80 0.49 9.32
N ASP A 219 -30.99 -0.29 10.38
CA ASP A 219 -30.69 0.14 11.74
C ASP A 219 -29.18 0.09 12.04
N LEU A 220 -28.47 -0.91 11.52
CA LEU A 220 -27.01 -0.99 11.66
C LEU A 220 -26.29 0.16 10.95
N ILE A 221 -26.77 0.56 9.78
CA ILE A 221 -26.25 1.73 9.05
C ILE A 221 -26.44 3.00 9.89
N LYS A 222 -27.66 3.23 10.40
CA LYS A 222 -27.94 4.36 11.30
C LYS A 222 -27.07 4.31 12.57
N ALA A 223 -26.86 3.12 13.14
CA ALA A 223 -26.04 2.95 14.33
C ALA A 223 -24.56 3.25 14.05
N ALA A 224 -24.03 2.87 12.89
CA ALA A 224 -22.66 3.18 12.46
C ALA A 224 -22.47 4.69 12.20
N GLU A 225 -23.51 5.42 11.76
CA GLU A 225 -23.50 6.88 11.54
C GLU A 225 -23.43 7.71 12.85
N LYS A 226 -23.86 7.16 14.01
CA LYS A 226 -23.92 7.92 15.26
C LYS A 226 -22.52 8.39 15.71
N SER A 227 -22.30 9.70 15.74
CA SER A 227 -21.05 10.32 16.17
C SER A 227 -20.73 10.03 17.64
N SER A 228 -19.53 9.53 17.91
CA SER A 228 -18.85 9.74 19.20
C SER A 228 -17.60 10.57 18.91
N ALA A 229 -17.59 11.82 19.37
CA ALA A 229 -16.40 12.65 19.35
C ALA A 229 -15.26 11.89 20.05
N GLN A 230 -14.07 11.89 19.46
CA GLN A 230 -12.89 11.07 19.78
C GLN A 230 -12.87 9.72 19.07
N VAL A 231 -12.50 9.74 17.78
CA VAL A 231 -11.81 8.62 17.16
C VAL A 231 -10.32 8.83 17.46
N MET A 232 -9.73 7.96 18.28
CA MET A 232 -8.28 7.78 18.27
C MET A 232 -7.91 7.29 16.87
N GLU A 233 -7.21 8.11 16.10
CA GLU A 233 -6.47 7.63 14.94
C GLU A 233 -5.38 6.69 15.46
N VAL A 234 -5.70 5.41 15.49
CA VAL A 234 -4.67 4.38 15.61
C VAL A 234 -3.94 4.36 14.28
N ALA A 235 -2.84 5.12 14.24
CA ALA A 235 -1.73 4.91 13.35
C ALA A 235 -1.29 3.44 13.48
N ASP A 236 -1.77 2.62 12.55
CA ASP A 236 -1.24 1.27 12.23
C ASP A 236 -1.98 0.61 11.05
N LEU A 237 -3.07 1.20 10.53
CA LEU A 237 -3.76 0.69 9.33
C LEU A 237 -3.20 1.21 7.99
N GLU A 238 -2.22 2.11 7.98
CA GLU A 238 -1.54 2.53 6.74
C GLU A 238 -0.74 1.39 6.07
N ALA A 239 -0.55 0.26 6.75
CA ALA A 239 0.13 -0.91 6.21
C ALA A 239 -0.78 -1.90 5.45
N ALA A 240 -2.11 -1.78 5.52
CA ALA A 240 -3.01 -2.59 4.70
C ALA A 240 -3.28 -1.83 3.39
N GLU A 241 -2.38 -2.00 2.41
CA GLU A 241 -2.59 -1.44 1.08
C GLU A 241 -3.99 -1.79 0.56
N VAL A 242 -4.75 -0.78 0.13
CA VAL A 242 -6.12 -0.96 -0.34
C VAL A 242 -6.10 -1.80 -1.61
N ARG A 243 -6.41 -3.09 -1.47
CA ARG A 243 -6.64 -3.97 -2.62
C ARG A 243 -7.84 -3.47 -3.41
N PHE A 244 -7.71 -3.42 -4.73
CA PHE A 244 -8.78 -3.02 -5.64
C PHE A 244 -9.46 -4.20 -6.35
N PHE A 245 -9.14 -5.43 -5.93
CA PHE A 245 -9.77 -6.65 -6.40
C PHE A 245 -9.98 -7.64 -5.25
N THR A 246 -10.99 -8.50 -5.38
CA THR A 246 -11.27 -9.58 -4.42
C THR A 246 -10.28 -10.73 -4.57
N THR A 247 -10.10 -11.55 -3.53
CA THR A 247 -9.29 -12.77 -3.64
C THR A 247 -9.71 -13.60 -4.85
N PRO A 248 -8.77 -14.01 -5.71
CA PRO A 248 -9.07 -14.86 -6.86
C PRO A 248 -9.76 -16.16 -6.46
N LYS A 249 -10.76 -16.58 -7.25
CA LYS A 249 -11.49 -17.83 -7.08
C LYS A 249 -11.20 -18.76 -8.24
N LEU A 250 -10.86 -20.01 -7.92
CA LEU A 250 -10.68 -21.10 -8.86
C LEU A 250 -12.04 -21.70 -9.25
N GLY A 251 -12.26 -21.91 -10.55
CA GLY A 251 -13.40 -22.63 -11.08
C GLY A 251 -12.99 -23.62 -12.17
N LEU A 252 -13.87 -24.57 -12.47
CA LEU A 252 -13.76 -25.48 -13.62
C LEU A 252 -14.88 -25.15 -14.60
N SER A 253 -14.54 -24.99 -15.87
CA SER A 253 -15.54 -24.82 -16.92
C SER A 253 -16.32 -26.12 -17.13
N GLY A 254 -17.47 -26.06 -17.84
CA GLY A 254 -18.23 -27.26 -18.20
C GLY A 254 -17.45 -28.31 -19.03
N LEU A 255 -16.28 -27.95 -19.55
CA LEU A 255 -15.34 -28.83 -20.25
C LEU A 255 -14.16 -29.29 -19.36
N GLY A 256 -14.19 -29.02 -18.05
CA GLY A 256 -13.12 -29.37 -17.10
C GLY A 256 -11.88 -28.48 -17.17
N VAL A 257 -11.89 -27.39 -17.94
CA VAL A 257 -10.73 -26.48 -18.01
C VAL A 257 -10.72 -25.55 -16.79
N PRO A 258 -9.62 -25.50 -16.00
CA PRO A 258 -9.51 -24.61 -14.86
C PRO A 258 -9.35 -23.15 -15.26
N PHE A 259 -10.00 -22.25 -14.53
CA PHE A 259 -9.92 -20.82 -14.70
C PHE A 259 -9.98 -20.09 -13.35
N PHE A 260 -9.43 -18.88 -13.30
CA PHE A 260 -9.52 -18.02 -12.12
C PHE A 260 -10.37 -16.80 -12.41
N THR A 261 -11.11 -16.33 -11.40
CA THR A 261 -11.92 -15.11 -11.48
C THR A 261 -11.68 -14.20 -10.29
N THR A 262 -11.85 -12.90 -10.50
CA THR A 262 -11.87 -11.89 -9.44
C THR A 262 -12.91 -10.82 -9.76
N SER A 263 -13.30 -10.02 -8.77
CA SER A 263 -14.16 -8.86 -8.96
C SER A 263 -13.45 -7.61 -8.47
N LEU A 264 -13.70 -6.47 -9.11
CA LEU A 264 -13.14 -5.19 -8.66
C LEU A 264 -13.84 -4.72 -7.38
N CYS A 265 -13.06 -4.14 -6.47
CA CYS A 265 -13.55 -3.58 -5.22
C CYS A 265 -12.78 -2.30 -4.88
N ASN A 266 -13.27 -1.52 -3.92
CA ASN A 266 -12.56 -0.36 -3.35
C ASN A 266 -12.05 0.68 -4.38
N LEU A 267 -12.69 0.78 -5.56
CA LEU A 267 -12.27 1.73 -6.61
C LEU A 267 -12.40 3.19 -6.16
N SER A 268 -13.32 3.48 -5.24
CA SER A 268 -13.48 4.80 -4.62
C SER A 268 -12.27 5.23 -3.79
N ASP A 269 -11.54 4.27 -3.22
CA ASP A 269 -10.39 4.53 -2.35
C ASP A 269 -9.12 4.86 -3.14
N LEU A 270 -9.15 4.67 -4.47
CA LEU A 270 -8.00 4.89 -5.35
C LEU A 270 -7.86 6.34 -5.84
N GLY A 271 -8.82 7.23 -5.53
CA GLY A 271 -8.78 8.63 -5.95
C GLY A 271 -8.79 8.80 -7.49
N LEU A 272 -9.56 7.98 -8.20
CA LEU A 272 -9.63 7.99 -9.65
C LEU A 272 -10.39 9.22 -10.17
N GLU A 273 -9.79 9.98 -11.08
CA GLU A 273 -10.36 11.23 -11.61
C GLU A 273 -10.72 11.20 -13.11
N SER A 274 -10.01 10.35 -13.89
CA SER A 274 -10.17 10.26 -15.35
C SER A 274 -11.53 9.71 -15.76
N THR A 275 -11.97 10.04 -16.98
CA THR A 275 -13.21 9.51 -17.56
C THR A 275 -13.15 8.01 -17.81
N ASP A 276 -11.94 7.48 -18.07
CA ASP A 276 -11.71 6.09 -18.42
C ASP A 276 -10.39 5.56 -17.84
N TYR A 277 -10.42 4.29 -17.44
CA TYR A 277 -9.26 3.51 -17.04
C TYR A 277 -9.34 2.09 -17.60
N GLN A 278 -8.20 1.41 -17.64
CA GLN A 278 -8.08 0.02 -18.05
C GLN A 278 -7.45 -0.80 -16.92
N LEU A 279 -8.09 -1.90 -16.54
CA LEU A 279 -7.45 -2.95 -15.74
C LEU A 279 -6.60 -3.81 -16.69
N LYS A 280 -5.30 -3.91 -16.42
CA LYS A 280 -4.35 -4.65 -17.25
C LYS A 280 -3.58 -5.71 -16.48
N PHE A 281 -3.24 -6.78 -17.18
CA PHE A 281 -2.14 -7.68 -16.86
C PHE A 281 -1.16 -7.65 -18.03
N GLY A 282 0.00 -7.08 -17.80
CA GLY A 282 0.93 -6.72 -18.86
C GLY A 282 0.27 -5.81 -19.91
N ASP A 283 0.40 -6.15 -21.20
CA ASP A 283 -0.29 -5.46 -22.31
C ASP A 283 -1.77 -5.85 -22.46
N LYS A 284 -2.20 -6.93 -21.79
CA LYS A 284 -3.55 -7.45 -21.93
C LYS A 284 -4.53 -6.63 -21.09
N VAL A 285 -5.50 -6.01 -21.75
CA VAL A 285 -6.65 -5.38 -21.09
C VAL A 285 -7.61 -6.47 -20.62
N LEU A 286 -7.88 -6.50 -19.31
CA LEU A 286 -8.80 -7.45 -18.67
C LEU A 286 -10.20 -6.86 -18.50
N ALA A 287 -10.31 -5.57 -18.22
CA ALA A 287 -11.58 -4.84 -18.11
C ALA A 287 -11.36 -3.33 -18.35
N ARG A 288 -12.42 -2.62 -18.73
CA ARG A 288 -12.45 -1.15 -18.85
C ARG A 288 -13.36 -0.54 -17.80
N LEU A 289 -12.88 0.51 -17.16
CA LEU A 289 -13.58 1.28 -16.15
C LEU A 289 -14.01 2.61 -16.76
N MET A 290 -15.30 2.92 -16.70
CA MET A 290 -15.89 4.14 -17.23
C MET A 290 -16.52 4.94 -16.11
N ARG A 291 -16.10 6.19 -15.96
CA ARG A 291 -16.61 7.09 -14.92
C ARG A 291 -18.08 7.44 -15.20
N GLN A 292 -18.90 7.33 -14.17
CA GLN A 292 -20.31 7.64 -14.18
C GLN A 292 -20.58 9.09 -13.73
N ILE A 293 -21.79 9.58 -13.98
CA ILE A 293 -22.19 10.96 -13.63
C ILE A 293 -22.08 11.21 -12.12
N ASP A 294 -22.33 10.20 -11.30
CA ASP A 294 -22.23 10.26 -9.84
C ASP A 294 -20.78 10.16 -9.30
N GLY A 295 -19.79 10.06 -10.20
CA GLY A 295 -18.38 9.92 -9.87
C GLY A 295 -17.92 8.48 -9.59
N SER A 296 -18.83 7.50 -9.58
CA SER A 296 -18.47 6.07 -9.49
C SER A 296 -17.88 5.55 -10.80
N TYR A 297 -17.33 4.32 -10.78
CA TYR A 297 -16.81 3.67 -11.98
C TYR A 297 -17.59 2.40 -12.28
N PHE A 298 -18.06 2.31 -13.52
CA PHE A 298 -18.66 1.10 -14.08
C PHE A 298 -17.61 0.28 -14.81
N SER A 299 -17.60 -1.03 -14.59
CA SER A 299 -16.77 -1.99 -15.30
C SER A 299 -17.54 -2.61 -16.46
N ASP A 300 -16.94 -2.70 -17.64
CA ASP A 300 -17.52 -3.43 -18.79
C ASP A 300 -17.64 -4.94 -18.56
N SER A 301 -16.94 -5.46 -17.56
CA SER A 301 -17.07 -6.82 -17.04
C SER A 301 -18.03 -6.83 -15.86
N LEU A 302 -19.23 -7.39 -16.07
CA LEU A 302 -20.42 -7.17 -15.22
C LEU A 302 -20.36 -7.81 -13.82
N GLU A 303 -19.58 -8.88 -13.58
CA GLU A 303 -19.58 -9.59 -12.28
C GLU A 303 -18.23 -10.24 -11.92
N ALA A 304 -17.56 -10.89 -12.88
CA ALA A 304 -16.31 -11.61 -12.64
C ALA A 304 -15.34 -11.46 -13.82
N ILE A 305 -14.12 -11.02 -13.52
CA ILE A 305 -13.03 -10.83 -14.48
C ILE A 305 -12.21 -12.12 -14.52
N THR A 306 -12.13 -12.75 -15.69
CA THR A 306 -11.32 -13.95 -15.89
C THR A 306 -9.83 -13.61 -15.94
N LEU A 307 -9.06 -14.27 -15.09
CA LEU A 307 -7.63 -14.07 -14.95
C LEU A 307 -6.84 -15.10 -15.76
N PRO A 308 -5.72 -14.71 -16.40
CA PRO A 308 -4.79 -15.65 -17.01
C PRO A 308 -4.25 -16.65 -15.98
N VAL A 309 -4.17 -17.93 -16.32
CA VAL A 309 -3.75 -18.99 -15.38
C VAL A 309 -2.22 -18.96 -15.20
N GLN A 310 -1.74 -18.25 -14.19
CA GLN A 310 -0.33 -18.16 -13.77
C GLN A 310 -0.24 -18.08 -12.24
N PRO A 311 0.86 -18.49 -11.59
CA PRO A 311 0.94 -18.50 -10.13
C PRO A 311 0.64 -17.13 -9.51
N THR A 312 1.23 -16.07 -10.08
CA THR A 312 0.98 -14.69 -9.67
C THR A 312 0.75 -13.78 -10.88
N LEU A 313 -0.07 -12.75 -10.70
CA LEU A 313 -0.44 -11.79 -11.74
C LEU A 313 -0.28 -10.37 -11.22
N ALA A 314 0.57 -9.58 -11.89
CA ALA A 314 0.71 -8.15 -11.65
C ALA A 314 -0.45 -7.37 -12.31
N LEU A 315 -1.45 -6.99 -11.52
CA LEU A 315 -2.62 -6.24 -11.97
C LEU A 315 -2.38 -4.74 -11.80
N SER A 316 -2.71 -3.96 -12.83
CA SER A 316 -2.57 -2.50 -12.80
C SER A 316 -3.81 -1.81 -13.35
N ILE A 317 -4.22 -0.71 -12.73
CA ILE A 317 -5.20 0.22 -13.30
C ILE A 317 -4.42 1.34 -13.97
N VAL A 318 -4.69 1.55 -15.26
CA VAL A 318 -3.94 2.46 -16.14
C VAL A 318 -4.89 3.49 -16.75
N SER A 319 -4.54 4.77 -16.69
CA SER A 319 -5.31 5.85 -17.35
C SER A 319 -5.09 5.90 -18.86
N ALA A 320 -5.90 6.68 -19.56
CA ALA A 320 -5.81 6.87 -21.02
C ALA A 320 -4.43 7.33 -21.53
N ASP A 321 -3.67 8.06 -20.71
CA ASP A 321 -2.32 8.54 -21.00
C ASP A 321 -1.20 7.50 -20.73
N GLY A 322 -1.59 6.31 -20.24
CA GLY A 322 -0.68 5.20 -19.90
C GLY A 322 -0.12 5.24 -18.48
N CYS A 323 -0.51 6.20 -17.63
CA CYS A 323 -0.02 6.25 -16.25
C CYS A 323 -0.64 5.15 -15.37
N VAL A 324 0.18 4.51 -14.55
CA VAL A 324 -0.28 3.50 -13.58
C VAL A 324 -0.79 4.21 -12.33
N VAL A 325 -2.10 4.17 -12.11
CA VAL A 325 -2.74 4.82 -10.95
C VAL A 325 -2.82 3.90 -9.74
N ALA A 326 -3.03 2.60 -9.96
CA ALA A 326 -3.04 1.57 -8.92
C ALA A 326 -2.36 0.30 -9.43
N HIS A 327 -1.71 -0.43 -8.53
CA HIS A 327 -1.01 -1.67 -8.83
C HIS A 327 -1.05 -2.62 -7.62
N ASP A 328 -1.33 -3.90 -7.87
CA ASP A 328 -1.30 -4.94 -6.85
C ASP A 328 -1.10 -6.32 -7.52
N GLU A 329 -0.60 -7.31 -6.77
CA GLU A 329 -0.30 -8.65 -7.24
C GLU A 329 -1.35 -9.65 -6.77
N ALA A 330 -2.05 -10.26 -7.71
CA ALA A 330 -2.98 -11.35 -7.44
C ALA A 330 -2.22 -12.67 -7.41
N VAL A 331 -2.12 -13.28 -6.23
CA VAL A 331 -1.62 -14.64 -6.07
C VAL A 331 -2.75 -15.60 -6.41
N LEU A 332 -2.64 -16.31 -7.54
CA LEU A 332 -3.59 -17.35 -7.91
C LEU A 332 -3.29 -18.62 -7.12
N TRP A 333 -2.02 -19.03 -7.03
CA TRP A 333 -1.47 -20.04 -6.11
C TRP A 333 -0.04 -19.66 -5.75
N ASP A 334 0.43 -20.03 -4.55
CA ASP A 334 1.76 -19.63 -4.10
C ASP A 334 2.83 -20.57 -4.71
N PRO A 335 3.71 -20.08 -5.60
CA PRO A 335 4.77 -20.92 -6.17
C PRO A 335 5.86 -21.28 -5.14
N LEU A 336 5.86 -20.65 -3.96
CA LEU A 336 6.78 -20.94 -2.86
C LEU A 336 6.27 -22.03 -1.92
N GLU A 337 4.99 -22.39 -1.99
CA GLU A 337 4.42 -23.51 -1.24
C GLU A 337 4.39 -24.79 -2.10
N GLU A 338 4.57 -25.94 -1.46
CA GLU A 338 4.51 -27.24 -2.17
C GLU A 338 3.07 -27.56 -2.63
N VAL A 339 2.09 -27.10 -1.84
CA VAL A 339 0.67 -27.33 -2.08
C VAL A 339 -0.13 -26.05 -1.82
N SER A 340 -1.05 -25.72 -2.71
CA SER A 340 -2.09 -24.70 -2.50
C SER A 340 -3.47 -25.37 -2.54
N LEU A 341 -4.29 -25.09 -1.53
CA LEU A 341 -5.62 -25.70 -1.37
C LEU A 341 -6.73 -24.73 -1.77
N TYR A 342 -7.81 -25.25 -2.36
CA TYR A 342 -8.99 -24.47 -2.72
C TYR A 342 -10.25 -25.26 -2.37
N SER A 343 -11.25 -24.53 -1.90
CA SER A 343 -12.58 -25.07 -1.70
C SER A 343 -13.19 -25.47 -3.03
N TRP A 344 -13.68 -26.70 -3.14
CA TRP A 344 -14.40 -27.15 -4.33
C TRP A 344 -15.66 -26.32 -4.59
N ARG A 345 -16.36 -25.93 -3.51
CA ARG A 345 -17.64 -25.23 -3.59
C ARG A 345 -17.50 -23.76 -3.93
N THR A 346 -16.57 -23.07 -3.28
CA THR A 346 -16.46 -21.61 -3.37
C THR A 346 -15.35 -21.15 -4.30
N GLY A 347 -14.41 -22.05 -4.63
CA GLY A 347 -13.21 -21.74 -5.39
C GLY A 347 -12.18 -20.90 -4.62
N VAL A 348 -12.46 -20.55 -3.35
CA VAL A 348 -11.59 -19.70 -2.55
C VAL A 348 -10.38 -20.50 -2.07
N ASN A 349 -9.21 -19.88 -2.09
CA ASN A 349 -7.99 -20.45 -1.53
C ASN A 349 -8.18 -20.69 -0.03
N ILE A 350 -7.85 -21.90 0.42
CA ILE A 350 -7.82 -22.29 1.83
C ILE A 350 -6.38 -22.02 2.31
N PRO A 351 -6.20 -21.08 3.26
CA PRO A 351 -4.88 -20.71 3.74
C PRO A 351 -4.07 -21.89 4.30
N PRO A 352 -2.74 -21.89 4.15
CA PRO A 352 -1.88 -22.88 4.80
C PRO A 352 -2.07 -22.88 6.33
N GLY A 353 -2.16 -24.06 6.92
CA GLY A 353 -2.34 -24.23 8.38
C GLY A 353 -3.79 -24.30 8.84
N GLU A 354 -4.78 -24.01 7.97
CA GLU A 354 -6.16 -24.33 8.28
C GLU A 354 -6.36 -25.85 8.34
N SER A 355 -6.96 -26.32 9.44
CA SER A 355 -7.36 -27.71 9.54
C SER A 355 -8.56 -27.96 8.63
N LEU A 356 -8.44 -28.97 7.77
CA LEU A 356 -9.51 -29.40 6.88
C LEU A 356 -10.47 -30.33 7.62
N ARG A 357 -11.77 -30.18 7.39
CA ARG A 357 -12.76 -31.18 7.82
C ARG A 357 -12.57 -32.46 6.98
N ALA A 358 -12.30 -33.59 7.64
CA ALA A 358 -12.12 -34.87 6.96
C ALA A 358 -13.30 -35.22 6.05
N GLY A 359 -13.01 -35.82 4.89
CA GLY A 359 -14.00 -36.25 3.91
C GLY A 359 -14.66 -35.14 3.08
N THR A 360 -14.16 -33.91 3.16
CA THR A 360 -14.59 -32.78 2.31
C THR A 360 -14.00 -32.87 0.90
N GLU A 361 -14.71 -32.35 -0.09
CA GLU A 361 -14.22 -32.29 -1.45
C GLU A 361 -13.37 -31.04 -1.65
N ILE A 362 -12.16 -31.18 -2.19
CA ILE A 362 -11.24 -30.05 -2.35
C ILE A 362 -10.46 -30.11 -3.67
N LEU A 363 -9.92 -28.96 -4.04
CA LEU A 363 -9.01 -28.77 -5.16
C LEU A 363 -7.60 -28.49 -4.64
N VAL A 364 -6.60 -29.15 -5.22
CA VAL A 364 -5.21 -29.10 -4.77
C VAL A 364 -4.30 -28.75 -5.94
N ILE A 365 -3.56 -27.65 -5.84
CA ILE A 365 -2.51 -27.30 -6.80
C ILE A 365 -1.17 -27.74 -6.23
N ALA A 366 -0.45 -28.58 -6.96
CA ALA A 366 0.88 -29.08 -6.58
C ALA A 366 1.82 -29.12 -7.78
N ALA A 367 3.13 -29.22 -7.52
CA ALA A 367 4.11 -29.42 -8.59
C ALA A 367 3.90 -30.79 -9.26
N SER A 368 4.19 -30.90 -10.55
CA SER A 368 3.90 -32.13 -11.33
C SER A 368 4.70 -33.37 -10.89
N ASP A 369 5.73 -33.18 -10.08
CA ASP A 369 6.60 -34.21 -9.49
C ASP A 369 6.16 -34.62 -8.07
N ILE A 370 5.06 -34.07 -7.57
CA ILE A 370 4.48 -34.41 -6.26
C ILE A 370 3.32 -35.39 -6.46
N ASP A 371 3.35 -36.48 -5.72
CA ASP A 371 2.25 -37.43 -5.63
C ASP A 371 1.36 -37.09 -4.42
N LEU A 372 0.05 -37.18 -4.59
CA LEU A 372 -0.91 -36.89 -3.52
C LEU A 372 -1.55 -38.18 -2.99
N ARG A 373 -1.71 -38.26 -1.67
CA ARG A 373 -2.52 -39.28 -0.98
C ARG A 373 -3.62 -38.58 -0.17
N PRO A 374 -4.90 -38.97 -0.30
CA PRO A 374 -5.43 -40.02 -1.18
C PRO A 374 -5.25 -39.68 -2.67
N GLU A 375 -5.27 -40.70 -3.52
CA GLU A 375 -5.06 -40.54 -4.96
C GLU A 375 -6.15 -39.61 -5.56
N PRO A 376 -5.76 -38.58 -6.33
CA PRO A 376 -6.71 -37.68 -6.95
C PRO A 376 -7.66 -38.39 -7.92
N SER A 377 -8.95 -38.05 -7.85
CA SER A 377 -9.97 -38.53 -8.78
C SER A 377 -9.80 -37.97 -10.20
N GLU A 378 -9.34 -36.72 -10.30
CA GLU A 378 -9.10 -36.02 -11.57
C GLU A 378 -7.85 -35.15 -11.44
N SER A 379 -7.17 -34.90 -12.57
CA SER A 379 -5.98 -34.06 -12.62
C SER A 379 -5.91 -33.26 -13.93
N TYR A 380 -5.53 -32.00 -13.82
CA TYR A 380 -5.47 -31.04 -14.92
C TYR A 380 -4.10 -30.35 -14.96
N HIS A 381 -3.54 -30.18 -16.16
CA HIS A 381 -2.25 -29.50 -16.31
C HIS A 381 -2.39 -27.98 -16.13
N LEU A 382 -1.47 -27.39 -15.36
CA LEU A 382 -1.30 -25.94 -15.24
C LEU A 382 0.07 -25.51 -15.80
N PRO A 383 0.24 -24.23 -16.15
CA PRO A 383 1.53 -23.71 -16.60
C PRO A 383 2.66 -23.87 -15.58
N LEU A 384 3.90 -23.75 -16.04
CA LEU A 384 5.12 -23.83 -15.21
C LEU A 384 5.28 -25.15 -14.44
N GLY A 385 4.71 -26.25 -14.95
CA GLY A 385 4.87 -27.60 -14.41
C GLY A 385 4.10 -27.85 -13.13
N TYR A 386 2.95 -27.21 -12.94
CA TYR A 386 1.99 -27.50 -11.86
C TYR A 386 0.83 -28.34 -12.40
N ARG A 387 0.12 -28.98 -11.47
CA ARG A 387 -1.13 -29.70 -11.73
C ARG A 387 -2.19 -29.28 -10.73
N LEU A 388 -3.43 -29.22 -11.20
CA LEU A 388 -4.61 -29.10 -10.37
C LEU A 388 -5.23 -30.49 -10.20
N HIS A 389 -5.44 -30.90 -8.95
CA HIS A 389 -5.97 -32.20 -8.57
C HIS A 389 -7.31 -32.04 -7.87
N ARG A 390 -8.23 -32.97 -8.11
CA ARG A 390 -9.51 -33.05 -7.40
C ARG A 390 -9.48 -34.21 -6.42
N ILE A 391 -9.62 -33.92 -5.13
CA ILE A 391 -9.77 -34.93 -4.08
C ILE A 391 -11.27 -35.11 -3.81
N SER A 392 -11.80 -36.27 -4.18
CA SER A 392 -13.21 -36.62 -3.99
C SER A 392 -13.57 -36.71 -2.50
N PRO A 393 -14.84 -36.47 -2.12
CA PRO A 393 -15.29 -36.59 -0.74
C PRO A 393 -15.14 -38.02 -0.22
N GLY A 394 -15.02 -38.18 1.11
CA GLY A 394 -15.00 -39.49 1.78
C GLY A 394 -13.62 -40.05 2.17
N TRP A 395 -12.54 -39.28 2.00
CA TRP A 395 -11.24 -39.63 2.55
C TRP A 395 -11.22 -39.55 4.08
N THR A 396 -10.54 -40.50 4.73
CA THR A 396 -10.38 -40.56 6.18
C THR A 396 -8.91 -40.27 6.54
N GLY A 397 -8.64 -39.29 7.39
CA GLY A 397 -7.28 -38.99 7.86
C GLY A 397 -6.78 -37.61 7.43
N GLN A 398 -5.65 -37.58 6.72
CA GLN A 398 -4.96 -36.38 6.25
C GLN A 398 -4.61 -36.51 4.77
N ILE A 399 -4.33 -35.38 4.12
CA ILE A 399 -3.84 -35.33 2.75
C ILE A 399 -2.33 -35.15 2.81
N ASP A 400 -1.59 -36.07 2.21
CA ASP A 400 -0.13 -36.07 2.17
C ASP A 400 0.35 -35.79 0.74
N ALA A 401 1.36 -34.93 0.64
CA ALA A 401 2.11 -34.69 -0.58
C ALA A 401 3.47 -35.36 -0.46
N LEU A 402 3.77 -36.26 -1.39
CA LEU A 402 4.96 -37.09 -1.40
C LEU A 402 5.87 -36.71 -2.57
N LEU A 403 7.18 -36.70 -2.29
CA LEU A 403 8.23 -36.57 -3.29
C LEU A 403 9.23 -37.71 -3.10
N ASP A 404 9.38 -38.57 -4.11
CA ASP A 404 10.17 -39.81 -4.03
C ASP A 404 9.85 -40.65 -2.77
N ASP A 405 8.55 -40.81 -2.45
CA ASP A 405 7.99 -41.47 -1.26
C ASP A 405 8.21 -40.77 0.10
N ASP A 406 8.93 -39.64 0.14
CA ASP A 406 9.08 -38.81 1.34
C ASP A 406 7.92 -37.81 1.46
N VAL A 407 7.28 -37.71 2.64
CA VAL A 407 6.22 -36.71 2.88
C VAL A 407 6.86 -35.33 3.00
N VAL A 408 6.57 -34.45 2.04
CA VAL A 408 7.06 -33.06 2.02
C VAL A 408 6.02 -32.05 2.52
N TRP A 409 4.75 -32.43 2.57
CA TRP A 409 3.66 -31.62 3.14
C TRP A 409 2.49 -32.50 3.60
N THR A 410 1.76 -32.08 4.63
CA THR A 410 0.56 -32.77 5.15
C THR A 410 -0.51 -31.79 5.63
N SER A 411 -1.79 -32.20 5.57
CA SER A 411 -2.94 -31.37 5.95
C SER A 411 -3.32 -31.40 7.43
N SER A 412 -2.75 -32.28 8.26
CA SER A 412 -2.98 -32.27 9.71
C SER A 412 -2.08 -31.22 10.35
N MET A 413 -2.59 -30.44 11.32
CA MET A 413 -1.78 -29.43 12.03
C MET A 413 -0.67 -30.09 12.86
N ALA A 414 0.43 -30.38 12.20
CA ALA A 414 1.76 -30.32 12.76
C ALA A 414 2.52 -29.28 11.92
N THR A 415 2.35 -28.00 12.27
CA THR A 415 3.32 -26.98 11.91
C THR A 415 4.69 -27.46 12.38
N GLY A 416 5.55 -27.80 11.44
CA GLY A 416 6.95 -28.12 11.67
C GLY A 416 7.34 -29.42 11.01
N ALA A 417 8.30 -29.32 10.08
CA ALA A 417 9.29 -30.35 9.86
C ALA A 417 9.49 -31.19 11.12
N VAL A 418 9.33 -32.52 11.00
CA VAL A 418 9.68 -33.55 11.98
C VAL A 418 10.32 -32.97 13.24
N SER A 419 9.50 -32.57 14.22
CA SER A 419 9.99 -32.16 15.53
C SER A 419 10.41 -33.43 16.27
N GLY A 420 11.65 -33.84 15.97
CA GLY A 420 12.38 -34.93 16.59
C GLY A 420 13.87 -34.63 16.55
N GLY A 421 14.32 -33.58 17.25
CA GLY A 421 15.71 -33.41 17.71
C GLY A 421 16.85 -33.30 16.68
N SER A 422 16.65 -33.46 15.38
CA SER A 422 17.71 -33.28 14.37
C SER A 422 17.61 -31.88 13.74
N ALA A 423 18.68 -31.10 13.75
CA ALA A 423 18.79 -29.92 12.90
C ALA A 423 18.36 -30.27 11.45
N GLY A 424 17.62 -29.41 10.77
CA GLY A 424 17.33 -29.54 9.34
C GLY A 424 18.53 -29.13 8.49
N VAL A 425 18.50 -29.43 7.18
CA VAL A 425 19.44 -28.80 6.24
C VAL A 425 19.22 -27.28 6.28
N SER A 426 20.29 -26.49 6.20
CA SER A 426 20.18 -25.05 5.96
C SER A 426 21.05 -24.63 4.78
N ALA A 427 20.64 -23.56 4.10
CA ALA A 427 21.35 -23.03 2.94
C ALA A 427 21.31 -21.51 2.92
N TRP A 428 22.41 -20.87 2.54
CA TRP A 428 22.51 -19.42 2.39
C TRP A 428 23.56 -19.03 1.35
N PHE A 429 23.30 -17.93 0.66
CA PHE A 429 24.27 -17.33 -0.26
C PHE A 429 25.39 -16.64 0.53
N ILE A 430 26.63 -16.78 0.06
CA ILE A 430 27.81 -16.20 0.73
C ILE A 430 28.24 -14.86 0.14
N GLN A 431 27.58 -14.42 -0.93
CA GLN A 431 27.85 -13.16 -1.62
C GLN A 431 26.51 -12.52 -2.04
N ALA A 432 26.42 -11.20 -1.90
CA ALA A 432 25.31 -10.42 -2.42
C ALA A 432 25.52 -10.11 -3.91
N LEU A 433 24.45 -10.22 -4.70
CA LEU A 433 24.41 -9.68 -6.06
C LEU A 433 23.99 -8.22 -5.96
N ASP A 434 24.96 -7.32 -5.94
CA ASP A 434 24.74 -5.88 -5.85
C ASP A 434 24.90 -5.23 -7.21
N LEU A 435 23.77 -5.04 -7.91
CA LEU A 435 23.75 -4.40 -9.22
C LEU A 435 23.94 -2.88 -9.17
N SER A 436 24.04 -2.29 -7.97
CA SER A 436 24.50 -0.91 -7.81
C SER A 436 26.02 -0.80 -7.84
N ASP A 437 26.73 -1.91 -7.61
CA ASP A 437 28.18 -1.99 -7.74
C ASP A 437 28.59 -2.10 -9.22
N PRO A 438 29.50 -1.23 -9.72
CA PRO A 438 30.03 -1.33 -11.08
C PRO A 438 30.54 -2.71 -11.47
N GLN A 439 31.03 -3.52 -10.52
CA GLN A 439 31.53 -4.87 -10.80
C GLN A 439 30.45 -5.82 -11.35
N TRP A 440 29.19 -5.60 -10.97
CA TRP A 440 28.05 -6.42 -11.40
C TRP A 440 27.21 -5.74 -12.48
N ALA A 441 27.30 -4.41 -12.62
CA ALA A 441 26.48 -3.62 -13.53
C ALA A 441 26.58 -4.06 -15.01
N GLU A 442 27.71 -4.63 -15.43
CA GLU A 442 27.93 -5.12 -16.79
C GLU A 442 27.62 -6.62 -16.98
N VAL A 443 27.36 -7.35 -15.89
CA VAL A 443 27.15 -8.81 -15.93
C VAL A 443 25.69 -9.12 -16.22
N SER A 444 25.42 -9.61 -17.43
CA SER A 444 24.07 -10.04 -17.82
C SER A 444 23.67 -11.36 -17.15
N PRO A 445 22.38 -11.54 -16.82
CA PRO A 445 21.86 -12.81 -16.34
C PRO A 445 22.02 -13.93 -17.39
N PRO A 446 22.14 -15.21 -16.98
CA PRO A 446 21.98 -15.67 -15.61
C PRO A 446 23.25 -15.53 -14.76
N TRP A 447 23.10 -15.10 -13.51
CA TRP A 447 24.20 -14.88 -12.56
C TRP A 447 24.56 -16.15 -11.82
N SER A 448 25.85 -16.41 -11.63
CA SER A 448 26.32 -17.52 -10.80
C SER A 448 26.65 -17.02 -9.40
N LEU A 449 25.80 -17.31 -8.42
CA LEU A 449 25.98 -16.88 -7.04
C LEU A 449 26.43 -18.03 -6.14
N PRO A 450 27.49 -17.84 -5.35
CA PRO A 450 28.00 -18.89 -4.47
C PRO A 450 27.04 -19.14 -3.30
N ILE A 451 26.79 -20.42 -3.01
CA ILE A 451 25.88 -20.89 -1.96
C ILE A 451 26.59 -21.88 -1.04
N ARG A 452 26.26 -21.86 0.25
CA ARG A 452 26.74 -22.82 1.24
C ARG A 452 25.56 -23.57 1.85
N PHE A 453 25.77 -24.87 2.09
CA PHE A 453 24.82 -25.74 2.77
C PHE A 453 25.41 -26.24 4.09
N SER A 454 24.57 -26.38 5.10
CA SER A 454 24.88 -27.09 6.35
C SER A 454 24.01 -28.34 6.42
N ILE A 455 24.64 -29.51 6.47
CA ILE A 455 23.95 -30.80 6.56
C ILE A 455 24.05 -31.30 8.00
N PRO A 456 22.97 -31.85 8.56
CA PRO A 456 22.97 -32.37 9.93
C PRO A 456 24.02 -33.48 10.12
N PRO A 457 24.68 -33.57 11.28
CA PRO A 457 25.62 -34.64 11.56
C PRO A 457 24.98 -36.03 11.35
N GLY A 458 25.71 -36.96 10.74
CA GLY A 458 25.24 -38.31 10.44
C GLY A 458 24.43 -38.45 9.13
N TRP A 459 24.14 -37.34 8.45
CA TRP A 459 23.49 -37.32 7.15
C TRP A 459 24.47 -36.91 6.04
N ALA A 460 24.25 -37.42 4.83
CA ALA A 460 24.99 -37.07 3.63
C ALA A 460 24.05 -36.48 2.57
N PHE A 461 24.57 -35.54 1.79
CA PHE A 461 23.88 -35.05 0.59
C PHE A 461 23.67 -36.19 -0.40
N SER A 462 22.47 -36.30 -0.96
CA SER A 462 22.20 -37.22 -2.07
C SER A 462 21.77 -36.49 -3.33
N ARG A 463 20.85 -35.53 -3.21
CA ARG A 463 20.27 -34.86 -4.38
C ARG A 463 19.74 -33.49 -4.04
N LEU A 464 19.81 -32.58 -5.00
CA LEU A 464 19.14 -31.27 -4.96
C LEU A 464 18.25 -31.14 -6.19
N ARG A 465 16.99 -30.75 -5.98
CA ARG A 465 16.06 -30.36 -7.04
C ARG A 465 15.55 -28.95 -6.79
N TRP A 466 15.41 -28.17 -7.85
CA TRP A 466 14.67 -26.92 -7.81
C TRP A 466 14.16 -26.53 -9.20
N ARG A 467 13.23 -25.59 -9.24
CA ARG A 467 12.71 -25.02 -10.47
C ARG A 467 13.17 -23.57 -10.59
N ARG A 468 13.95 -23.29 -11.63
CA ARG A 468 14.48 -21.95 -11.90
C ARG A 468 13.37 -21.02 -12.44
N GLY A 469 13.57 -19.71 -12.38
CA GLY A 469 12.60 -18.67 -12.74
C GLY A 469 12.12 -18.70 -14.19
N ASP A 470 12.86 -19.35 -15.08
CA ASP A 470 12.49 -19.64 -16.46
C ASP A 470 11.66 -20.92 -16.64
N GLY A 471 11.35 -21.63 -15.55
CA GLY A 471 10.60 -22.88 -15.53
C GLY A 471 11.45 -24.14 -15.72
N ARG A 472 12.77 -24.00 -15.93
CA ARG A 472 13.66 -25.15 -16.11
C ARG A 472 13.79 -25.94 -14.81
N HIS A 473 13.56 -27.25 -14.87
CA HIS A 473 13.87 -28.17 -13.79
C HIS A 473 15.38 -28.39 -13.72
N VAL A 474 15.96 -28.19 -12.53
CA VAL A 474 17.38 -28.39 -12.26
C VAL A 474 17.51 -29.48 -11.20
N GLU A 475 18.24 -30.53 -11.54
CA GLU A 475 18.53 -31.66 -10.67
C GLU A 475 20.03 -31.88 -10.63
N LEU A 476 20.57 -32.00 -9.42
CA LEU A 476 22.00 -32.16 -9.17
C LEU A 476 22.23 -33.30 -8.18
N ASP A 477 23.04 -34.27 -8.58
CA ASP A 477 23.46 -35.40 -7.73
C ASP A 477 24.72 -35.09 -6.91
N LYS A 478 25.23 -33.85 -6.99
CA LYS A 478 26.34 -33.35 -6.17
C LYS A 478 25.98 -31.99 -5.58
N MET A 479 26.45 -31.73 -4.36
CA MET A 479 26.20 -30.48 -3.67
C MET A 479 26.87 -29.32 -4.43
N PRO A 480 26.10 -28.32 -4.92
CA PRO A 480 26.68 -27.23 -5.69
C PRO A 480 27.40 -26.24 -4.79
N SER A 481 28.47 -25.62 -5.31
CA SER A 481 29.12 -24.46 -4.70
C SER A 481 28.50 -23.12 -5.14
N SER A 482 27.67 -23.13 -6.19
CA SER A 482 26.97 -21.96 -6.71
C SER A 482 25.65 -22.34 -7.39
N LEU A 483 24.71 -21.41 -7.43
CA LEU A 483 23.46 -21.53 -8.19
C LEU A 483 23.42 -20.49 -9.30
N THR A 484 22.93 -20.92 -10.47
CA THR A 484 22.71 -20.05 -11.63
C THR A 484 21.30 -19.47 -11.59
N LEU A 485 21.19 -18.16 -11.37
CA LEU A 485 19.94 -17.44 -11.14
C LEU A 485 19.58 -16.55 -12.34
N THR A 486 18.30 -16.51 -12.70
CA THR A 486 17.76 -15.56 -13.69
C THR A 486 17.27 -14.27 -13.01
N GLU A 487 16.91 -13.25 -13.79
CA GLU A 487 16.25 -12.03 -13.26
C GLU A 487 15.00 -12.33 -12.43
N LYS A 488 14.22 -13.34 -12.84
CA LYS A 488 13.02 -13.77 -12.11
C LYS A 488 13.34 -14.48 -10.79
N ASP A 489 14.52 -15.07 -10.67
CA ASP A 489 14.98 -15.70 -9.41
C ASP A 489 15.49 -14.65 -8.43
N ALA A 490 16.04 -13.54 -8.90
CA ALA A 490 16.57 -12.48 -8.03
C ALA A 490 15.48 -11.72 -7.24
N VAL A 491 14.24 -11.76 -7.70
CA VAL A 491 13.10 -11.05 -7.09
C VAL A 491 12.25 -11.90 -6.14
N ARG A 492 12.63 -13.16 -5.91
CA ARG A 492 11.88 -14.08 -5.04
C ARG A 492 12.81 -15.06 -4.33
N PRO A 493 12.39 -15.67 -3.21
CA PRO A 493 13.11 -16.79 -2.63
C PRO A 493 13.21 -17.97 -3.62
N VAL A 494 14.34 -18.66 -3.59
CA VAL A 494 14.54 -19.91 -4.32
C VAL A 494 14.09 -21.07 -3.46
N VAL A 495 13.21 -21.94 -3.97
CA VAL A 495 12.76 -23.16 -3.28
C VAL A 495 13.66 -24.32 -3.67
N LEU A 496 14.48 -24.78 -2.72
CA LEU A 496 15.40 -25.91 -2.88
C LEU A 496 14.85 -27.14 -2.18
N ARG A 497 14.79 -28.28 -2.89
CA ARG A 497 14.41 -29.58 -2.32
C ARG A 497 15.66 -30.43 -2.18
N VAL A 498 16.15 -30.56 -0.96
CA VAL A 498 17.43 -31.22 -0.65
C VAL A 498 17.16 -32.59 -0.06
N ARG A 499 17.51 -33.63 -0.80
CA ARG A 499 17.47 -35.02 -0.31
C ARG A 499 18.77 -35.37 0.39
N ILE A 500 18.64 -35.84 1.62
CA ILE A 500 19.74 -36.31 2.46
C ILE A 500 19.53 -37.77 2.87
N THR A 501 20.63 -38.46 3.16
CA THR A 501 20.61 -39.90 3.45
C THR A 501 21.49 -40.26 4.64
N ALA A 502 21.03 -41.20 5.47
CA ALA A 502 21.77 -41.77 6.58
C ALA A 502 21.58 -43.31 6.58
N GLY A 503 22.55 -44.04 6.01
CA GLY A 503 22.40 -45.48 5.78
C GLY A 503 21.28 -45.78 4.78
N SER A 504 20.24 -46.51 5.20
CA SER A 504 19.03 -46.78 4.41
C SER A 504 17.90 -45.78 4.60
N GLN A 505 18.09 -44.77 5.45
CA GLN A 505 17.10 -43.72 5.67
C GLN A 505 17.30 -42.59 4.67
N HIS A 506 16.19 -42.08 4.13
CA HIS A 506 16.14 -40.93 3.25
C HIS A 506 15.18 -39.89 3.85
N ARG A 507 15.47 -38.61 3.57
CA ARG A 507 14.59 -37.50 3.91
C ARG A 507 14.80 -36.39 2.91
N THR A 508 13.73 -35.67 2.57
CA THR A 508 13.80 -34.47 1.74
C THR A 508 13.42 -33.23 2.55
N ASP A 509 14.35 -32.28 2.66
CA ASP A 509 14.14 -30.99 3.32
C ASP A 509 13.87 -29.92 2.26
N VAL A 510 12.77 -29.16 2.42
CA VAL A 510 12.40 -28.05 1.53
C VAL A 510 12.89 -26.74 2.15
N LEU A 511 13.75 -26.01 1.43
CA LEU A 511 14.39 -24.78 1.90
C LEU A 511 13.94 -23.60 1.03
N LYS A 512 13.42 -22.54 1.66
CA LYS A 512 13.15 -21.26 1.00
C LYS A 512 14.35 -20.34 1.24
N VAL A 513 15.21 -20.18 0.24
CA VAL A 513 16.46 -19.42 0.36
C VAL A 513 16.29 -18.03 -0.27
N PRO A 514 16.27 -16.94 0.51
CA PRO A 514 16.21 -15.60 -0.04
C PRO A 514 17.52 -15.29 -0.79
N VAL A 515 17.40 -14.70 -1.98
CA VAL A 515 18.56 -14.25 -2.77
C VAL A 515 19.01 -12.88 -2.24
N PRO A 516 20.27 -12.71 -1.78
CA PRO A 516 20.78 -11.43 -1.33
C PRO A 516 21.04 -10.52 -2.54
N PHE A 517 19.98 -9.85 -3.00
CA PHE A 517 19.98 -9.06 -4.21
C PHE A 517 19.80 -7.59 -3.88
N VAL A 518 20.66 -6.72 -4.40
CA VAL A 518 20.57 -5.26 -4.26
C VAL A 518 20.41 -4.65 -5.64
N ALA A 519 19.22 -4.15 -5.92
CA ALA A 519 18.94 -3.51 -7.20
C ALA A 519 17.70 -2.62 -7.13
N VAL A 520 17.68 -1.65 -8.04
CA VAL A 520 16.44 -0.99 -8.48
C VAL A 520 15.97 -1.69 -9.73
N LEU A 521 14.76 -2.25 -9.67
CA LEU A 521 14.13 -2.86 -10.83
C LEU A 521 12.95 -2.03 -11.30
N LYS A 522 12.92 -1.73 -12.59
CA LYS A 522 11.73 -1.23 -13.28
C LYS A 522 11.07 -2.39 -14.01
N TRP A 523 9.76 -2.49 -13.90
CA TRP A 523 9.00 -3.52 -14.58
C TRP A 523 8.40 -2.95 -15.86
N THR A 524 8.71 -3.57 -16.99
CA THR A 524 8.18 -3.19 -18.29
C THR A 524 6.71 -3.57 -18.45
N GLU A 525 6.08 -3.08 -19.51
CA GLU A 525 4.66 -3.32 -19.81
C GLU A 525 4.33 -4.81 -19.96
N ASP A 526 5.28 -5.65 -20.36
CA ASP A 526 5.17 -7.12 -20.41
C ASP A 526 5.33 -7.81 -19.04
N ALA A 527 5.39 -7.05 -17.95
CA ALA A 527 5.67 -7.53 -16.60
C ALA A 527 7.03 -8.25 -16.44
N THR A 528 8.01 -7.90 -17.27
CA THR A 528 9.40 -8.35 -17.12
C THR A 528 10.19 -7.36 -16.23
N PRO A 529 10.89 -7.83 -15.18
CA PRO A 529 11.77 -6.96 -14.40
C PRO A 529 13.02 -6.62 -15.23
N ARG A 530 13.41 -5.35 -15.22
CA ARG A 530 14.68 -4.88 -15.81
C ARG A 530 15.42 -4.03 -14.81
N GLN A 531 16.74 -4.16 -14.77
CA GLN A 531 17.59 -3.29 -13.96
C GLN A 531 17.44 -1.83 -14.41
N HIS A 532 17.29 -0.94 -13.43
CA HIS A 532 17.45 0.49 -13.65
C HIS A 532 18.95 0.84 -13.56
N PRO A 533 19.53 1.47 -14.59
CA PRO A 533 20.96 1.74 -14.61
C PRO A 533 21.40 2.65 -13.46
N HIS A 534 22.53 2.33 -12.84
CA HIS A 534 23.16 3.20 -11.86
C HIS A 534 23.56 4.54 -12.51
N GLY A 535 23.40 5.63 -11.75
CA GLY A 535 23.74 6.98 -12.19
C GLY A 535 22.87 7.56 -13.31
N SER A 536 21.70 6.97 -13.57
CA SER A 536 20.79 7.48 -14.61
C SER A 536 19.83 8.55 -14.09
N ASN A 537 19.43 9.44 -15.00
CA ASN A 537 18.37 10.42 -14.72
C ASN A 537 17.00 9.76 -14.88
N LEU A 538 16.05 10.15 -14.03
CA LEU A 538 14.68 9.66 -14.05
C LEU A 538 13.74 10.70 -14.64
N LEU A 539 13.15 10.39 -15.79
CA LEU A 539 12.07 11.19 -16.37
C LEU A 539 10.72 10.77 -15.77
N LEU A 540 9.99 11.71 -15.15
CA LEU A 540 8.71 11.40 -14.48
C LEU A 540 7.67 10.81 -15.42
N GLY A 541 7.63 11.26 -16.68
CA GLY A 541 6.70 10.75 -17.69
C GLY A 541 6.91 9.27 -17.99
N GLU A 542 8.14 8.77 -17.91
CA GLU A 542 8.45 7.34 -18.05
C GLU A 542 8.19 6.61 -16.72
N ALA A 543 8.63 7.20 -15.61
CA ALA A 543 8.57 6.57 -14.30
C ALA A 543 7.12 6.27 -13.84
N ARG A 544 6.16 7.15 -14.17
CA ARG A 544 4.73 7.03 -13.84
C ARG A 544 4.01 5.92 -14.62
N LYS A 545 4.58 5.46 -15.74
CA LYS A 545 4.03 4.37 -16.56
C LYS A 545 4.54 3.00 -16.12
N LEU A 546 5.54 2.99 -15.24
CA LEU A 546 6.20 1.79 -14.78
C LEU A 546 5.94 1.59 -13.30
N THR A 547 6.19 0.36 -12.88
CA THR A 547 6.19 -0.05 -11.47
C THR A 547 7.59 -0.54 -11.13
N TRP A 548 7.91 -0.51 -9.85
CA TRP A 548 9.26 -0.59 -9.35
C TRP A 548 9.35 -1.57 -8.19
N SER A 549 10.44 -2.31 -8.13
CA SER A 549 10.81 -3.15 -6.99
C SER A 549 12.21 -2.79 -6.53
N PHE A 550 12.42 -2.88 -5.21
CA PHE A 550 13.66 -2.48 -4.57
C PHE A 550 14.09 -3.63 -3.68
N CYS A 551 15.21 -4.22 -4.06
CA CYS A 551 15.74 -5.38 -3.37
C CYS A 551 16.84 -4.91 -2.43
N MET A 552 16.74 -5.31 -1.17
CA MET A 552 17.67 -4.90 -0.10
C MET A 552 18.47 -6.13 0.35
N PRO A 553 19.76 -5.97 0.69
CA PRO A 553 20.58 -7.07 1.15
C PRO A 553 20.13 -7.52 2.53
N SER A 554 20.11 -8.84 2.73
CA SER A 554 19.91 -9.46 4.05
C SER A 554 21.18 -9.30 4.90
N ARG A 555 21.06 -8.86 6.15
CA ARG A 555 22.17 -8.91 7.13
C ARG A 555 22.14 -10.29 7.80
N GLU A 556 23.26 -11.02 7.78
CA GLU A 556 23.47 -12.23 8.61
C GLU A 556 22.30 -13.25 8.58
N GLY A 557 21.68 -13.45 7.41
CA GLY A 557 20.55 -14.37 7.27
C GLY A 557 19.17 -13.83 7.67
N GLN A 558 19.07 -12.57 8.14
CA GLN A 558 17.80 -11.86 8.29
C GLN A 558 17.53 -10.96 7.07
N VAL A 559 16.38 -11.18 6.45
CA VAL A 559 15.84 -10.30 5.39
C VAL A 559 15.58 -8.93 6.01
N SER A 560 16.22 -7.88 5.50
CA SER A 560 15.92 -6.52 5.95
C SER A 560 14.50 -6.16 5.54
N ASP A 561 13.67 -5.71 6.49
CA ASP A 561 12.30 -5.29 6.19
C ASP A 561 12.36 -4.00 5.36
N ALA A 562 11.84 -4.06 4.14
CA ALA A 562 11.75 -2.89 3.26
C ALA A 562 11.09 -1.69 3.96
N ARG A 563 10.16 -1.94 4.89
CA ARG A 563 9.44 -0.90 5.64
C ARG A 563 10.34 -0.09 6.59
N GLU A 564 11.56 -0.54 6.85
CA GLU A 564 12.57 0.24 7.57
C GLU A 564 13.23 1.31 6.70
N PHE A 565 12.97 1.32 5.39
CA PHE A 565 13.56 2.26 4.45
C PHE A 565 12.53 3.25 3.94
N SER A 566 12.99 4.45 3.58
CA SER A 566 12.17 5.54 3.07
C SER A 566 12.74 6.13 1.79
N PHE A 567 11.85 6.58 0.91
CA PHE A 567 12.21 7.38 -0.26
C PHE A 567 12.48 8.82 0.14
N VAL A 568 13.57 9.38 -0.40
CA VAL A 568 13.90 10.79 -0.26
C VAL A 568 14.28 11.34 -1.63
N GLU A 569 13.61 12.41 -2.06
CA GLU A 569 13.99 13.20 -3.23
C GLU A 569 14.67 14.49 -2.75
N GLY A 570 16.00 14.57 -2.88
CA GLY A 570 16.81 15.64 -2.29
C GLY A 570 16.69 15.65 -0.77
N GLN A 571 15.91 16.59 -0.22
CA GLN A 571 15.59 16.69 1.21
C GLN A 571 14.08 16.50 1.47
N ARG A 572 13.32 15.96 0.52
CA ARG A 572 11.88 15.68 0.67
C ARG A 572 11.67 14.21 0.99
N LEU A 573 11.13 13.93 2.18
CA LEU A 573 10.67 12.59 2.55
C LEU A 573 9.38 12.26 1.80
N LEU A 574 9.36 11.14 1.09
CA LEU A 574 8.26 10.74 0.21
C LEU A 574 7.44 9.56 0.74
N GLY A 575 7.87 8.96 1.86
CA GLY A 575 7.24 7.83 2.51
C GLY A 575 8.11 6.58 2.54
N ARG A 576 7.57 5.52 3.17
CA ARG A 576 8.26 4.24 3.33
C ARG A 576 8.26 3.42 2.05
N LEU A 577 9.29 2.60 1.91
CA LEU A 577 9.39 1.62 0.84
C LEU A 577 8.37 0.50 1.04
N LYS A 578 7.80 0.03 -0.07
CA LYS A 578 6.90 -1.13 -0.07
C LYS A 578 7.70 -2.39 -0.33
N ALA A 579 7.36 -3.48 0.36
CA ALA A 579 8.00 -4.79 0.16
C ALA A 579 7.71 -5.41 -1.21
N ARG A 580 6.62 -4.99 -1.86
CA ARG A 580 6.17 -5.48 -3.16
C ARG A 580 6.39 -4.46 -4.28
N ARG A 581 6.26 -4.95 -5.53
CA ARG A 581 6.23 -4.13 -6.74
C ARG A 581 5.21 -2.99 -6.56
N SER A 582 5.60 -1.75 -6.85
CA SER A 582 4.74 -0.59 -6.61
C SER A 582 5.07 0.60 -7.52
N LYS A 583 4.15 1.57 -7.63
CA LYS A 583 4.48 2.85 -8.26
C LYS A 583 5.45 3.65 -7.39
N LEU A 584 6.28 4.47 -8.01
CA LEU A 584 7.05 5.47 -7.25
C LEU A 584 6.08 6.45 -6.55
N PRO A 585 6.48 7.01 -5.40
CA PRO A 585 5.74 8.10 -4.77
C PRO A 585 5.67 9.33 -5.68
N ASP A 586 4.86 10.32 -5.33
CA ASP A 586 4.73 11.53 -6.15
C ASP A 586 5.99 12.40 -6.06
N LEU A 587 6.82 12.30 -7.10
CA LEU A 587 8.08 13.01 -7.24
C LEU A 587 7.89 14.44 -7.76
N ALA A 588 8.73 15.35 -7.29
CA ALA A 588 8.69 16.77 -7.61
C ALA A 588 9.25 17.05 -9.01
N GLY A 589 10.40 16.47 -9.37
CA GLY A 589 11.01 16.61 -10.69
C GLY A 589 11.69 17.96 -10.96
N TYR A 590 12.25 18.61 -9.92
CA TYR A 590 13.04 19.84 -10.02
C TYR A 590 14.56 19.61 -10.04
N GLY A 591 15.00 18.37 -10.31
CA GLY A 591 16.40 18.03 -10.52
C GLY A 591 17.12 17.39 -9.35
N SER A 592 16.45 17.19 -8.20
CA SER A 592 17.04 16.51 -7.05
C SER A 592 17.30 15.02 -7.28
N ARG A 593 18.22 14.46 -6.50
CA ARG A 593 18.50 13.02 -6.45
C ARG A 593 17.36 12.26 -5.80
N LEU A 594 17.03 11.06 -6.30
CA LEU A 594 16.11 10.13 -5.63
C LEU A 594 16.91 9.03 -4.95
N CYS A 595 16.76 8.94 -3.63
CA CYS A 595 17.50 8.03 -2.77
C CYS A 595 16.56 7.18 -1.90
N ILE A 596 17.08 6.05 -1.44
CA ILE A 596 16.51 5.25 -0.37
C ILE A 596 17.43 5.35 0.83
N VAL A 597 16.86 5.64 2.00
CA VAL A 597 17.57 5.79 3.28
C VAL A 597 16.88 4.95 4.36
N ARG A 598 17.62 4.47 5.34
CA ARG A 598 17.03 3.72 6.47
C ARG A 598 16.37 4.68 7.47
N ASP A 599 17.16 5.54 8.09
CA ASP A 599 16.66 6.65 8.91
C ASP A 599 16.89 7.98 8.18
N PRO A 600 15.85 8.66 7.65
CA PRO A 600 16.02 9.89 6.91
C PRO A 600 16.69 11.01 7.75
N TYR A 601 16.50 11.00 9.06
CA TYR A 601 16.96 12.07 9.96
C TYR A 601 18.38 11.87 10.47
N GLN A 602 18.87 10.63 10.51
CA GLN A 602 20.20 10.28 11.06
C GLN A 602 21.19 9.73 10.01
N SER A 603 20.73 9.17 8.90
CA SER A 603 21.62 8.43 7.98
C SER A 603 22.39 9.38 7.06
N ASP A 604 23.67 9.63 7.32
CA ASP A 604 24.49 10.56 6.54
C ASP A 604 24.63 10.21 5.05
N HIS A 605 24.49 8.94 4.69
CA HIS A 605 24.59 8.47 3.30
C HIS A 605 23.34 7.72 2.84
N PRO A 606 22.95 7.86 1.55
CA PRO A 606 21.88 7.05 0.98
C PRO A 606 22.28 5.58 1.01
N PHE A 607 21.30 4.72 1.33
CA PHE A 607 21.47 3.29 1.20
C PHE A 607 21.56 2.88 -0.27
N LEU A 608 20.67 3.44 -1.10
CA LEU A 608 20.64 3.21 -2.55
C LEU A 608 20.27 4.50 -3.27
N THR A 609 21.01 4.85 -4.32
CA THR A 609 20.63 5.92 -5.24
C THR A 609 19.77 5.33 -6.34
N VAL A 610 18.51 5.75 -6.40
CA VAL A 610 17.57 5.34 -7.45
C VAL A 610 17.84 6.12 -8.73
N ALA A 611 18.02 7.44 -8.62
CA ALA A 611 18.32 8.29 -9.76
C ALA A 611 19.17 9.48 -9.32
N ASP A 612 20.14 9.87 -10.14
CA ASP A 612 21.00 11.04 -9.87
C ASP A 612 20.22 12.35 -9.98
N CYS A 613 19.21 12.37 -10.84
CA CYS A 613 18.40 13.54 -11.09
C CYS A 613 16.98 13.13 -11.48
N VAL A 614 15.98 13.65 -10.78
CA VAL A 614 14.57 13.50 -11.14
C VAL A 614 14.11 14.71 -11.94
N LEU A 615 13.60 14.46 -13.15
CA LEU A 615 13.23 15.48 -14.12
C LEU A 615 11.78 15.34 -14.56
N ASP A 616 11.03 16.42 -14.46
CA ASP A 616 9.75 16.53 -15.15
C ASP A 616 10.00 17.11 -16.56
N GLY A 617 9.97 16.26 -17.58
CA GLY A 617 10.00 16.68 -18.99
C GLY A 617 8.62 17.01 -19.58
N GLY A 618 7.54 16.70 -18.85
CA GLY A 618 6.18 16.69 -19.37
C GLY A 618 6.08 15.79 -20.61
N VAL A 619 5.54 16.32 -21.70
CA VAL A 619 5.45 15.59 -22.99
C VAL A 619 6.76 15.58 -23.78
N ILE A 620 7.78 16.36 -23.41
CA ILE A 620 9.08 16.38 -24.09
C ILE A 620 10.04 15.41 -23.39
N GLY A 621 10.52 14.41 -24.12
CA GLY A 621 11.43 13.39 -23.57
C GLY A 621 12.90 13.77 -23.68
N SER A 622 13.33 14.25 -24.86
CA SER A 622 14.73 14.61 -25.10
C SER A 622 14.88 15.52 -26.31
N VAL A 623 15.89 16.37 -26.31
CA VAL A 623 16.30 17.14 -27.50
C VAL A 623 17.74 16.77 -27.86
N ARG A 624 17.99 16.46 -29.13
CA ARG A 624 19.32 16.07 -29.63
C ARG A 624 19.61 16.73 -30.96
N TRP A 625 20.87 17.07 -31.18
CA TRP A 625 21.35 17.50 -32.50
C TRP A 625 21.45 16.29 -33.44
N SER A 626 20.84 16.38 -34.63
CA SER A 626 20.98 15.43 -35.73
C SER A 626 22.07 15.95 -36.68
N LEU A 627 23.17 15.22 -36.79
CA LEU A 627 24.24 15.54 -37.74
C LEU A 627 23.77 15.34 -39.19
N GLU A 628 22.93 14.33 -39.43
CA GLU A 628 22.42 13.98 -40.76
C GLU A 628 21.48 15.05 -41.30
N ASP A 629 20.55 15.53 -40.46
CA ASP A 629 19.55 16.52 -40.85
C ASP A 629 20.01 17.97 -40.63
N ASN A 630 21.16 18.18 -39.99
CA ASN A 630 21.69 19.49 -39.58
C ASN A 630 20.64 20.33 -38.82
N GLY A 631 20.12 19.79 -37.72
CA GLY A 631 19.13 20.47 -36.88
C GLY A 631 18.85 19.72 -35.58
N PHE A 632 17.83 20.16 -34.84
CA PHE A 632 17.45 19.57 -33.55
C PHE A 632 16.25 18.64 -33.70
N ARG A 633 16.39 17.41 -33.22
CA ARG A 633 15.29 16.46 -33.04
C ARG A 633 14.75 16.61 -31.62
N ILE A 634 13.48 17.01 -31.52
CA ILE A 634 12.73 17.19 -30.28
C ILE A 634 11.81 15.99 -30.13
N ARG A 635 12.18 15.04 -29.28
CA ARG A 635 11.39 13.83 -29.02
C ARG A 635 10.24 14.16 -28.08
N SER A 636 9.01 13.83 -28.47
CA SER A 636 7.81 14.09 -27.67
C SER A 636 6.75 13.01 -27.89
N SER A 637 5.98 12.73 -26.84
CA SER A 637 4.77 11.90 -26.94
C SER A 637 3.60 12.63 -27.60
N PHE A 638 3.73 13.95 -27.79
CA PHE A 638 2.75 14.79 -28.48
C PHE A 638 3.30 15.06 -29.88
N THR A 639 2.53 14.82 -30.95
CA THR A 639 3.00 15.03 -32.33
C THR A 639 2.16 16.04 -33.11
N GLU A 640 0.96 16.38 -32.63
CA GLU A 640 0.00 17.23 -33.32
C GLU A 640 -0.15 18.59 -32.66
N LEU A 641 0.38 19.64 -33.29
CA LEU A 641 0.28 21.01 -32.78
C LEU A 641 -0.96 21.71 -33.36
N GLY A 642 -1.92 22.06 -32.50
CA GLY A 642 -3.02 22.96 -32.84
C GLY A 642 -2.63 24.44 -32.77
N LYS A 643 -3.54 25.32 -33.20
CA LYS A 643 -3.32 26.79 -33.28
C LYS A 643 -2.95 27.50 -31.98
N ASP A 644 -3.27 26.92 -30.83
CA ASP A 644 -2.99 27.48 -29.49
C ASP A 644 -1.70 26.92 -28.87
N HIS A 645 -1.00 26.02 -29.58
CA HIS A 645 0.28 25.48 -29.14
C HIS A 645 1.43 26.40 -29.56
N ARG A 646 2.43 26.53 -28.68
CA ARG A 646 3.63 27.35 -28.91
C ARG A 646 4.85 26.55 -28.50
N VAL A 647 5.89 26.57 -29.33
CA VAL A 647 7.19 25.96 -29.02
C VAL A 647 8.20 27.08 -28.82
N HIS A 648 8.74 27.20 -27.62
CA HIS A 648 9.75 28.19 -27.28
C HIS A 648 11.12 27.54 -27.18
N VAL A 649 12.15 28.25 -27.61
CA VAL A 649 13.55 27.85 -27.49
C VAL A 649 14.37 28.95 -26.84
N TRP A 650 15.25 28.54 -25.93
CA TRP A 650 16.30 29.38 -25.39
C TRP A 650 17.62 28.93 -25.99
N TYR A 651 18.30 29.82 -26.72
CA TYR A 651 19.57 29.51 -27.37
C TYR A 651 20.53 30.71 -27.36
N SER A 652 21.79 30.45 -27.65
CA SER A 652 22.81 31.47 -27.97
C SER A 652 23.38 31.21 -29.37
N LEU A 653 23.87 32.28 -30.01
CA LEU A 653 24.49 32.25 -31.34
C LEU A 653 25.94 32.74 -31.23
N GLY A 654 26.90 31.81 -31.15
CA GLY A 654 28.30 32.15 -30.88
C GLY A 654 28.47 32.93 -29.56
N ASN A 655 29.13 34.09 -29.62
CA ASN A 655 29.35 34.96 -28.45
C ASN A 655 28.24 36.01 -28.21
N LEU A 656 27.12 35.92 -28.94
CA LEU A 656 26.01 36.86 -28.76
C LEU A 656 25.18 36.51 -27.52
N ARG A 657 24.50 37.51 -26.96
CA ARG A 657 23.59 37.35 -25.81
C ARG A 657 22.58 36.24 -26.10
N SER A 658 22.33 35.39 -25.10
CA SER A 658 21.29 34.36 -25.21
C SER A 658 19.90 34.99 -25.37
N VAL A 659 19.02 34.35 -26.16
CA VAL A 659 17.67 34.84 -26.47
C VAL A 659 16.67 33.70 -26.31
N VAL A 660 15.46 34.05 -25.87
CA VAL A 660 14.29 33.16 -25.90
C VAL A 660 13.39 33.59 -27.05
N ALA A 661 13.06 32.66 -27.94
CA ALA A 661 12.22 32.91 -29.10
C ALA A 661 11.16 31.80 -29.26
N GLU A 662 10.03 32.13 -29.89
CA GLU A 662 9.10 31.13 -30.40
C GLU A 662 9.59 30.58 -31.74
N ILE A 663 9.50 29.26 -31.93
CA ILE A 663 9.66 28.63 -33.24
C ILE A 663 8.31 28.69 -33.95
N PRO A 664 8.21 29.37 -35.11
CA PRO A 664 7.02 29.32 -35.95
C PRO A 664 6.66 27.88 -36.33
N GLN A 665 5.39 27.51 -36.23
CA GLN A 665 4.96 26.11 -36.46
C GLN A 665 5.30 25.59 -37.86
N ASP A 666 5.38 26.45 -38.87
CA ASP A 666 5.79 26.13 -40.24
C ASP A 666 7.28 25.77 -40.37
N GLN A 667 8.10 26.09 -39.36
CA GLN A 667 9.50 25.69 -39.26
C GLN A 667 9.71 24.35 -38.52
N LEU A 668 8.64 23.76 -37.98
CA LEU A 668 8.67 22.46 -37.30
C LEU A 668 8.20 21.35 -38.24
N VAL A 669 9.10 20.43 -38.55
CA VAL A 669 8.78 19.25 -39.35
C VAL A 669 8.35 18.11 -38.43
N ARG A 670 7.09 17.66 -38.55
CA ARG A 670 6.57 16.51 -37.79
C ARG A 670 7.34 15.23 -38.12
N ARG A 671 7.64 14.44 -37.10
CA ARG A 671 8.20 13.08 -37.18
C ARG A 671 7.37 12.13 -36.30
N ASP A 672 7.58 10.83 -36.43
CA ASP A 672 6.81 9.81 -35.69
C ASP A 672 7.01 9.91 -34.17
N ASP A 673 8.16 10.40 -33.72
CA ASP A 673 8.52 10.52 -32.30
C ASP A 673 8.64 11.98 -31.82
N GLY A 674 8.07 12.94 -32.54
CA GLY A 674 8.04 14.35 -32.16
C GLY A 674 8.23 15.29 -33.34
N TRP A 675 9.20 16.21 -33.24
CA TRP A 675 9.43 17.26 -34.24
C TRP A 675 10.91 17.42 -34.56
N PHE A 676 11.17 17.96 -35.74
CA PHE A 676 12.48 18.39 -36.18
C PHE A 676 12.47 19.89 -36.45
N TRP A 677 13.49 20.58 -35.93
CA TRP A 677 13.73 22.00 -36.16
C TRP A 677 15.10 22.20 -36.80
N GLY A 678 15.11 22.68 -38.04
CA GLY A 678 16.32 22.83 -38.86
C GLY A 678 17.20 24.02 -38.50
N GLY A 679 17.30 24.39 -37.21
CA GLY A 679 18.03 25.58 -36.72
C GLY A 679 19.40 25.81 -37.39
N GLY A 680 19.86 27.07 -37.42
CA GLY A 680 21.10 27.42 -38.13
C GLY A 680 22.36 26.76 -37.55
N LYS A 681 23.43 26.68 -38.34
CA LYS A 681 24.76 26.29 -37.82
C LYS A 681 25.21 27.33 -36.77
N GLY A 682 25.71 26.86 -35.62
CA GLY A 682 26.23 27.72 -34.55
C GLY A 682 25.24 28.07 -33.43
N TYR A 683 24.04 27.45 -33.43
CA TYR A 683 23.09 27.56 -32.33
C TYR A 683 23.54 26.65 -31.17
N HIS A 684 23.64 27.20 -29.97
CA HIS A 684 23.78 26.45 -28.73
C HIS A 684 22.46 26.51 -27.98
N LEU A 685 21.78 25.36 -27.88
CA LEU A 685 20.46 25.27 -27.28
C LEU A 685 20.57 25.06 -25.76
N HIS A 686 19.84 25.85 -24.99
CA HIS A 686 19.82 25.82 -23.53
C HIS A 686 18.53 25.23 -22.99
N ALA A 687 17.39 25.51 -23.63
CA ALA A 687 16.11 24.94 -23.25
C ALA A 687 15.11 24.93 -24.40
N VAL A 688 14.13 24.03 -24.32
CA VAL A 688 12.95 23.97 -25.20
C VAL A 688 11.72 23.79 -24.33
N ALA A 689 10.63 24.51 -24.62
CA ALA A 689 9.36 24.32 -23.94
C ALA A 689 8.21 24.28 -24.94
N LEU A 690 7.27 23.35 -24.73
CA LEU A 690 5.99 23.30 -25.42
C LEU A 690 4.89 23.78 -24.46
N THR A 691 4.13 24.78 -24.87
CA THR A 691 3.00 25.32 -24.10
C THR A 691 1.71 25.26 -24.90
N PHE A 692 0.58 25.25 -24.18
CA PHE A 692 -0.76 25.40 -24.72
C PHE A 692 -1.48 26.48 -23.92
N ARG A 693 -1.89 27.57 -24.58
CA ARG A 693 -2.52 28.73 -23.93
C ARG A 693 -1.73 29.29 -22.73
N GLY A 694 -0.40 29.23 -22.80
CA GLY A 694 0.50 29.71 -21.75
C GLY A 694 0.79 28.69 -20.64
N SER A 695 0.07 27.56 -20.58
CA SER A 695 0.36 26.45 -19.66
C SER A 695 1.41 25.52 -20.27
N ARG A 696 2.40 25.10 -19.46
CA ARG A 696 3.42 24.14 -19.89
C ARG A 696 2.82 22.75 -20.13
N LEU A 697 3.08 22.17 -21.30
CA LEU A 697 2.86 20.74 -21.57
C LEU A 697 4.14 19.93 -21.36
N GLY A 698 5.31 20.50 -21.67
CA GLY A 698 6.60 19.85 -21.47
C GLY A 698 7.76 20.79 -21.68
N ALA A 699 8.91 20.47 -21.11
CA ALA A 699 10.13 21.26 -21.25
C ALA A 699 11.39 20.39 -21.15
N TRP A 700 12.45 20.83 -21.78
CA TRP A 700 13.77 20.21 -21.74
C TRP A 700 14.82 21.30 -21.51
N PHE A 701 15.87 20.96 -20.75
CA PHE A 701 16.97 21.85 -20.41
C PHE A 701 18.30 21.15 -20.66
N ASP A 702 19.22 21.82 -21.35
CA ASP A 702 20.55 21.31 -21.65
C ASP A 702 21.50 21.52 -20.47
N HIS A 703 21.86 20.45 -19.77
CA HIS A 703 22.79 20.54 -18.65
C HIS A 703 24.24 20.33 -19.14
N PRO A 704 25.20 21.20 -18.75
CA PRO A 704 25.08 22.34 -17.83
C PRO A 704 24.85 23.71 -18.48
N SER A 705 24.67 23.79 -19.81
CA SER A 705 24.78 25.06 -20.55
C SER A 705 23.83 26.15 -20.09
N TRP A 706 22.59 25.80 -19.73
CA TRP A 706 21.58 26.81 -19.39
C TRP A 706 21.89 27.57 -18.10
N SER A 707 22.46 26.95 -17.06
CA SER A 707 22.81 27.69 -15.84
C SER A 707 24.07 28.53 -15.99
N ILE A 708 24.96 28.14 -16.88
CA ILE A 708 26.12 28.95 -17.25
C ILE A 708 25.63 30.24 -17.92
N GLU A 709 24.70 30.12 -18.87
CA GLU A 709 24.17 31.28 -19.58
C GLU A 709 23.25 32.15 -18.73
N LEU A 710 22.49 31.56 -17.79
CA LEU A 710 21.68 32.33 -16.84
C LEU A 710 22.53 33.36 -16.06
N VAL A 711 23.71 32.94 -15.61
CA VAL A 711 24.62 33.78 -14.81
C VAL A 711 25.39 34.76 -15.72
N LYS A 712 25.87 34.31 -16.88
CA LYS A 712 26.70 35.14 -17.76
C LYS A 712 25.91 36.19 -18.54
N THR A 713 24.87 35.75 -19.25
CA THR A 713 24.09 36.59 -20.16
C THR A 713 22.61 36.24 -20.05
N PRO A 714 21.92 36.65 -18.96
CA PRO A 714 20.54 36.28 -18.74
C PRO A 714 19.69 36.70 -19.95
N PRO A 715 18.79 35.81 -20.42
CA PRO A 715 18.06 36.03 -21.67
C PRO A 715 17.13 37.24 -21.62
N THR A 716 16.81 37.73 -20.41
CA THR A 716 15.85 38.82 -20.16
C THR A 716 16.07 39.44 -18.77
N SER A 717 15.09 40.17 -18.24
CA SER A 717 15.08 40.64 -16.85
C SER A 717 15.09 39.46 -15.87
N VAL A 718 15.58 39.70 -14.66
CA VAL A 718 15.65 38.68 -13.60
C VAL A 718 14.27 38.11 -13.30
N GLU A 719 13.23 38.93 -13.20
CA GLU A 719 11.86 38.49 -12.93
C GLU A 719 11.30 37.61 -14.06
N ALA A 720 11.53 37.98 -15.32
CA ALA A 720 11.07 37.20 -16.45
C ALA A 720 11.84 35.87 -16.60
N ALA A 721 13.14 35.86 -16.27
CA ALA A 721 13.92 34.63 -16.18
C ALA A 721 13.42 33.74 -15.04
N ALA A 722 13.14 34.30 -13.86
CA ALA A 722 12.57 33.55 -12.73
C ALA A 722 11.19 32.96 -13.07
N ALA A 723 10.32 33.73 -13.74
CA ALA A 723 9.02 33.27 -14.21
C ALA A 723 9.17 32.13 -15.23
N MET A 724 10.08 32.25 -16.19
CA MET A 724 10.38 31.21 -17.18
C MET A 724 10.85 29.92 -16.51
N LEU A 725 11.84 29.98 -15.62
CA LEU A 725 12.39 28.79 -14.94
C LEU A 725 11.32 28.06 -14.14
N ARG A 726 10.42 28.79 -13.47
CA ARG A 726 9.30 28.20 -12.74
C ARG A 726 8.24 27.63 -13.68
N ALA A 727 7.81 28.40 -14.69
CA ALA A 727 6.80 27.98 -15.66
C ALA A 727 7.21 26.73 -16.42
N TRP A 728 8.48 26.68 -16.85
CA TRP A 728 9.06 25.58 -17.61
C TRP A 728 9.56 24.44 -16.72
N LYS A 729 9.47 24.59 -15.40
CA LYS A 729 9.87 23.59 -14.40
C LYS A 729 11.34 23.18 -14.54
N ALA A 730 12.22 24.18 -14.56
CA ALA A 730 13.66 24.00 -14.70
C ALA A 730 14.24 23.14 -13.55
N PRO A 731 15.27 22.31 -13.82
CA PRO A 731 15.88 21.42 -12.84
C PRO A 731 16.85 22.15 -11.91
N ILE A 732 16.34 23.12 -11.14
CA ILE A 732 17.12 24.06 -10.32
C ILE A 732 17.86 23.41 -9.14
N LEU A 733 17.51 22.18 -8.75
CA LEU A 733 18.16 21.43 -7.66
C LEU A 733 19.21 20.41 -8.15
N LYS A 734 19.56 20.42 -9.44
CA LYS A 734 20.53 19.46 -9.99
C LYS A 734 21.95 19.77 -9.50
N GLU A 735 22.60 18.82 -8.85
CA GLU A 735 23.92 19.03 -8.22
C GLU A 735 25.11 18.91 -9.20
N ASP A 736 24.96 18.21 -10.33
CA ASP A 736 26.07 17.89 -11.24
C ASP A 736 26.76 19.13 -11.85
N GLY A 737 28.09 19.04 -12.02
CA GLY A 737 28.87 20.00 -12.80
C GLY A 737 28.84 21.44 -12.29
N GLY A 738 28.63 21.63 -10.98
CA GLY A 738 28.55 22.95 -10.33
C GLY A 738 27.22 23.68 -10.61
N HIS A 739 26.20 22.97 -11.08
CA HIS A 739 24.94 23.55 -11.53
C HIS A 739 24.17 24.20 -10.37
N PHE A 740 23.91 23.45 -9.31
CA PHE A 740 23.20 23.94 -8.13
C PHE A 740 23.89 25.17 -7.53
N GLN A 741 25.23 25.16 -7.42
CA GLN A 741 25.99 26.29 -6.90
C GLN A 741 25.83 27.57 -7.74
N ARG A 742 25.75 27.44 -9.08
CA ARG A 742 25.47 28.59 -9.97
C ARG A 742 24.06 29.13 -9.77
N ILE A 743 23.08 28.26 -9.59
CA ILE A 743 21.69 28.67 -9.32
C ILE A 743 21.60 29.34 -7.95
N CYS A 744 22.23 28.77 -6.92
CA CYS A 744 22.30 29.38 -5.59
C CYS A 744 22.98 30.77 -5.64
N ALA A 745 24.09 30.92 -6.38
CA ALA A 745 24.76 32.21 -6.52
C ALA A 745 23.86 33.26 -7.20
N TRP A 746 23.23 32.91 -8.33
CA TRP A 746 22.28 33.79 -9.03
C TRP A 746 21.07 34.15 -8.15
N PHE A 747 20.55 33.16 -7.42
CA PHE A 747 19.44 33.36 -6.51
C PHE A 747 19.83 34.29 -5.36
N SER A 748 20.97 34.06 -4.69
CA SER A 748 21.46 34.91 -3.60
C SER A 748 21.66 36.36 -4.01
N GLU A 749 22.11 36.62 -5.24
CA GLU A 749 22.30 37.98 -5.76
C GLU A 749 20.96 38.71 -6.01
N HIS A 750 19.88 37.97 -6.25
CA HIS A 750 18.64 38.53 -6.79
C HIS A 750 17.35 38.09 -6.09
N TYR A 751 17.44 37.43 -4.92
CA TYR A 751 16.29 36.79 -4.27
C TYR A 751 15.12 37.73 -4.00
N VAL A 752 15.35 39.02 -3.74
CA VAL A 752 14.32 40.05 -3.53
C VAL A 752 13.40 40.21 -4.75
N ARG A 753 13.95 40.03 -5.95
CA ARG A 753 13.22 40.11 -7.22
C ARG A 753 12.64 38.76 -7.62
N ILE A 754 13.33 37.66 -7.31
CA ILE A 754 12.93 36.30 -7.69
C ILE A 754 11.82 35.76 -6.78
N LEU A 755 11.93 35.89 -5.45
CA LEU A 755 10.97 35.30 -4.51
C LEU A 755 9.52 35.72 -4.74
N PRO A 756 9.18 37.00 -4.96
CA PRO A 756 7.79 37.38 -5.24
C PRO A 756 7.22 36.67 -6.48
N VAL A 757 8.03 36.49 -7.52
CA VAL A 757 7.65 35.76 -8.75
C VAL A 757 7.45 34.26 -8.47
N TRP A 758 8.32 33.68 -7.64
CA TRP A 758 8.27 32.25 -7.29
C TRP A 758 7.21 31.90 -6.23
N LEU A 759 6.73 32.87 -5.46
CA LEU A 759 5.68 32.72 -4.47
C LEU A 759 4.29 33.08 -5.02
N ALA A 760 4.22 33.80 -6.15
CA ALA A 760 2.97 34.16 -6.81
C ALA A 760 2.13 32.93 -7.19
N GLN A 761 0.80 33.03 -7.08
CA GLN A 761 -0.13 31.99 -7.52
C GLN A 761 -0.72 32.25 -8.92
N THR A 762 -0.48 33.44 -9.47
CA THR A 762 -1.06 33.91 -10.73
C THR A 762 -0.06 33.89 -11.87
N SER A 763 -0.57 33.97 -13.10
CA SER A 763 0.25 34.09 -14.31
C SER A 763 1.21 35.29 -14.22
N GLN A 764 2.39 35.13 -14.80
CA GLN A 764 3.43 36.17 -14.84
C GLN A 764 3.72 36.60 -16.28
N GLN A 765 4.30 37.79 -16.45
CA GLN A 765 4.84 38.18 -17.75
C GLN A 765 6.10 37.35 -18.06
N GLY A 766 6.06 36.68 -19.20
CA GLY A 766 7.14 35.85 -19.72
C GLY A 766 8.16 36.62 -20.55
N VAL A 767 9.15 35.88 -21.08
CA VAL A 767 10.32 36.43 -21.76
C VAL A 767 10.00 37.15 -23.07
N ALA A 768 8.94 36.75 -23.78
CA ALA A 768 8.51 37.33 -25.05
C ALA A 768 7.31 38.30 -24.92
N GLY A 769 6.96 38.71 -23.69
CA GLY A 769 5.73 39.48 -23.40
C GLY A 769 4.47 38.62 -23.25
N ASP A 770 4.57 37.31 -23.51
CA ASP A 770 3.48 36.36 -23.32
C ASP A 770 3.11 36.17 -21.85
N ARG A 771 1.84 35.85 -21.59
CA ARG A 771 1.37 35.48 -20.27
C ARG A 771 1.69 34.01 -20.00
N MET A 772 2.59 33.73 -19.05
CA MET A 772 2.93 32.36 -18.63
C MET A 772 2.08 31.95 -17.43
N GLU A 773 1.44 30.80 -17.52
CA GLU A 773 0.77 30.22 -16.36
C GLU A 773 1.78 29.52 -15.46
N MET A 774 1.76 29.88 -14.17
CA MET A 774 2.63 29.25 -13.18
C MET A 774 2.05 27.91 -12.76
N PRO A 775 2.87 26.86 -12.61
CA PRO A 775 2.45 25.63 -11.96
C PRO A 775 1.85 25.92 -10.58
N PRO A 776 0.82 25.16 -10.15
CA PRO A 776 0.22 25.32 -8.84
C PRO A 776 1.29 25.29 -7.74
N ARG A 777 1.19 26.23 -6.80
CA ARG A 777 2.07 26.24 -5.63
C ARG A 777 1.67 25.09 -4.71
N ASN A 778 2.45 24.03 -4.74
CA ASN A 778 2.27 22.84 -3.93
C ASN A 778 3.43 22.66 -2.94
N GLU A 779 3.34 21.65 -2.09
CA GLU A 779 4.37 21.32 -1.11
C GLU A 779 5.73 20.99 -1.78
N ALA A 780 5.72 20.35 -2.95
CA ALA A 780 6.93 20.04 -3.71
C ALA A 780 7.71 21.30 -4.13
N TRP A 781 7.01 22.34 -4.61
CA TRP A 781 7.63 23.62 -4.94
C TRP A 781 8.10 24.37 -3.69
N ASN A 782 7.29 24.40 -2.63
CA ASN A 782 7.72 25.01 -1.36
C ASN A 782 8.95 24.30 -0.79
N SER A 783 9.02 22.97 -0.88
CA SER A 783 10.19 22.19 -0.53
C SER A 783 11.41 22.59 -1.37
N THR A 784 11.23 22.72 -2.68
CA THR A 784 12.30 23.11 -3.60
C THR A 784 12.88 24.47 -3.26
N LEU A 785 12.00 25.45 -3.00
CA LEU A 785 12.42 26.77 -2.58
C LEU A 785 13.09 26.77 -1.20
N ASN A 786 12.63 25.95 -0.27
CA ASN A 786 13.26 25.81 1.04
C ASN A 786 14.70 25.29 0.92
N ASP A 787 14.97 24.34 0.01
CA ASP A 787 16.33 23.83 -0.22
C ASP A 787 17.24 24.93 -0.75
N LEU A 788 16.79 25.69 -1.75
CA LEU A 788 17.52 26.85 -2.26
C LEU A 788 17.75 27.92 -1.19
N LEU A 789 16.74 28.27 -0.40
CA LEU A 789 16.82 29.29 0.63
C LEU A 789 17.70 28.87 1.81
N THR A 790 17.69 27.59 2.17
CA THR A 790 18.53 27.03 3.22
C THR A 790 20.00 27.01 2.80
N GLU A 791 20.28 26.69 1.53
CA GLU A 791 21.63 26.70 0.98
C GLU A 791 22.16 28.12 0.78
N ALA A 792 21.35 29.00 0.18
CA ALA A 792 21.68 30.40 -0.07
C ALA A 792 21.80 31.21 1.24
N LEU A 793 20.94 30.90 2.21
CA LEU A 793 20.78 31.55 3.51
C LEU A 793 20.88 33.09 3.43
N PRO A 794 19.97 33.75 2.69
CA PRO A 794 20.03 35.20 2.52
C PRO A 794 19.90 35.94 3.85
N MET A 795 20.67 37.02 4.01
CA MET A 795 20.70 37.84 5.21
C MET A 795 20.19 39.24 4.86
N PRO A 796 18.87 39.52 5.00
CA PRO A 796 18.31 40.79 4.57
C PRO A 796 18.74 41.93 5.50
N ASP A 797 19.32 42.98 4.91
CA ASP A 797 19.49 44.27 5.57
C ASP A 797 18.16 45.05 5.60
N ALA A 798 18.18 46.25 6.19
CA ALA A 798 16.99 47.09 6.35
C ALA A 798 16.29 47.38 5.00
N GLU A 799 17.06 47.81 3.99
CA GLU A 799 16.54 48.13 2.66
C GLU A 799 15.90 46.91 2.02
N THR A 800 16.61 45.79 2.07
CA THR A 800 16.17 44.53 1.47
C THR A 800 14.93 43.96 2.16
N ALA A 801 14.89 43.98 3.50
CA ALA A 801 13.73 43.54 4.26
C ALA A 801 12.50 44.41 3.95
N GLY A 802 12.66 45.73 3.87
CA GLY A 802 11.59 46.66 3.52
C GLY A 802 11.04 46.42 2.12
N GLU A 803 11.92 46.28 1.12
CA GLU A 803 11.51 46.03 -0.27
C GLU A 803 10.85 44.65 -0.43
N LEU A 804 11.35 43.62 0.26
CA LEU A 804 10.75 42.29 0.23
C LEU A 804 9.33 42.29 0.82
N VAL A 805 9.12 42.92 1.98
CA VAL A 805 7.78 43.08 2.60
C VAL A 805 6.82 43.80 1.65
N LYS A 806 7.28 44.91 1.05
CA LYS A 806 6.49 45.68 0.09
C LYS A 806 6.09 44.87 -1.15
N ARG A 807 6.97 44.01 -1.66
CA ARG A 807 6.70 43.17 -2.84
C ARG A 807 5.77 42.00 -2.54
N LEU A 808 5.90 41.39 -1.37
CA LEU A 808 5.07 40.24 -0.97
C LEU A 808 3.68 40.66 -0.49
N ALA A 809 3.55 41.86 0.07
CA ALA A 809 2.28 42.40 0.56
C ALA A 809 1.97 43.79 -0.03
N PRO A 810 1.82 43.91 -1.36
CA PRO A 810 1.69 45.21 -2.03
C PRO A 810 0.39 45.98 -1.67
N ASN A 811 -0.62 45.27 -1.17
CA ASN A 811 -1.91 45.83 -0.80
C ASN A 811 -1.98 46.27 0.68
N ASP A 812 -1.02 45.85 1.50
CA ASP A 812 -0.98 46.14 2.93
C ASP A 812 0.04 47.23 3.26
N LYS A 813 -0.05 47.80 4.46
CA LYS A 813 0.89 48.85 4.91
C LYS A 813 1.39 48.58 6.33
N GLY A 814 2.59 49.06 6.62
CA GLY A 814 3.19 49.01 7.96
C GLY A 814 3.29 47.59 8.49
N ILE A 815 2.78 47.37 9.71
CA ILE A 815 2.90 46.09 10.41
C ILE A 815 2.00 44.99 9.83
N ASN A 816 0.90 45.37 9.17
CA ASN A 816 0.03 44.40 8.48
C ASN A 816 0.73 43.83 7.25
N ALA A 817 1.49 44.66 6.51
CA ALA A 817 2.31 44.19 5.39
C ALA A 817 3.37 43.19 5.85
N LEU A 818 4.00 43.45 7.01
CA LEU A 818 4.92 42.50 7.62
C LEU A 818 4.22 41.17 7.95
N GLY A 819 3.03 41.20 8.55
CA GLY A 819 2.24 40.01 8.84
C GLY A 819 1.96 39.17 7.59
N SER A 820 1.44 39.78 6.52
CA SER A 820 1.15 39.11 5.25
C SER A 820 2.41 38.54 4.58
N ALA A 821 3.51 39.30 4.59
CA ALA A 821 4.80 38.83 4.06
C ALA A 821 5.37 37.66 4.88
N MET A 822 5.29 37.72 6.21
CA MET A 822 5.73 36.66 7.11
C MET A 822 4.96 35.37 6.85
N TRP A 823 3.63 35.41 6.73
CA TRP A 823 2.82 34.24 6.40
C TRP A 823 3.19 33.62 5.06
N THR A 824 3.53 34.44 4.07
CA THR A 824 3.98 33.95 2.77
C THR A 824 5.37 33.29 2.85
N LEU A 825 6.29 33.88 3.62
CA LEU A 825 7.66 33.38 3.78
C LEU A 825 7.75 32.12 4.64
N VAL A 826 6.98 32.04 5.74
CA VAL A 826 7.00 30.88 6.66
C VAL A 826 6.50 29.61 5.99
N GLU A 827 5.65 29.71 4.97
CA GLU A 827 5.23 28.57 4.17
C GLU A 827 6.38 27.90 3.40
N VAL A 828 7.53 28.57 3.28
CA VAL A 828 8.67 28.10 2.49
C VAL A 828 9.94 28.01 3.32
N CYS A 829 10.36 29.09 3.99
CA CYS A 829 11.58 29.14 4.78
C CYS A 829 11.34 29.94 6.07
N PRO A 830 11.13 29.28 7.21
CA PRO A 830 10.84 29.98 8.45
C PRO A 830 12.07 30.76 8.98
N ILE A 831 13.31 30.39 8.61
CA ILE A 831 14.52 31.16 8.95
C ILE A 831 14.46 32.56 8.32
N LEU A 832 14.20 32.62 7.02
CA LEU A 832 14.09 33.90 6.31
C LEU A 832 12.91 34.72 6.85
N ALA A 833 11.78 34.07 7.16
CA ALA A 833 10.64 34.75 7.78
C ALA A 833 11.04 35.40 9.11
N ALA A 834 11.73 34.68 9.99
CA ALA A 834 12.21 35.20 11.28
C ALA A 834 13.20 36.36 11.10
N GLN A 835 14.14 36.26 10.14
CA GLN A 835 15.10 37.31 9.84
C GLN A 835 14.44 38.59 9.31
N VAL A 836 13.50 38.46 8.37
CA VAL A 836 12.73 39.60 7.85
C VAL A 836 11.91 40.26 8.97
N VAL A 837 11.26 39.46 9.83
CA VAL A 837 10.52 39.99 10.98
C VAL A 837 11.44 40.74 11.93
N LYS A 838 12.57 40.15 12.30
CA LYS A 838 13.55 40.80 13.18
C LYS A 838 14.02 42.14 12.61
N THR A 839 14.61 42.13 11.42
CA THR A 839 15.17 43.33 10.79
C THR A 839 14.08 44.39 10.56
N TYR A 840 12.88 44.00 10.11
CA TYR A 840 11.82 44.97 9.84
C TYR A 840 11.27 45.61 11.11
N LEU A 841 11.09 44.83 12.18
CA LEU A 841 10.65 45.38 13.47
C LEU A 841 11.70 46.33 14.04
N GLU A 842 12.98 45.95 13.99
CA GLU A 842 14.11 46.73 14.51
C GLU A 842 14.25 48.10 13.82
N GLU A 843 13.99 48.18 12.52
CA GLU A 843 14.26 49.38 11.71
C GLU A 843 13.01 50.24 11.44
N PHE A 844 11.84 49.62 11.18
CA PHE A 844 10.67 50.34 10.66
C PHE A 844 9.50 50.48 11.65
N VAL A 845 9.56 49.81 12.81
CA VAL A 845 8.45 49.79 13.77
C VAL A 845 8.88 50.37 15.11
N ALA A 846 8.07 51.25 15.71
CA ALA A 846 8.35 51.79 17.05
C ALA A 846 8.22 50.70 18.13
N ASN A 847 9.06 50.76 19.18
CA ASN A 847 9.19 49.71 20.20
C ASN A 847 7.86 49.26 20.82
N ALA A 848 6.96 50.20 21.15
CA ALA A 848 5.64 49.90 21.71
C ALA A 848 4.76 49.03 20.77
N HIS A 849 4.86 49.24 19.45
CA HIS A 849 4.12 48.45 18.47
C HIS A 849 4.77 47.09 18.18
N ARG A 850 6.08 46.93 18.41
CA ARG A 850 6.79 45.65 18.27
C ARG A 850 6.25 44.61 19.26
N GLN A 851 6.21 44.99 20.54
CA GLN A 851 5.76 44.11 21.62
C GLN A 851 4.29 43.71 21.47
N ALA A 852 3.44 44.64 21.06
CA ALA A 852 2.03 44.36 20.79
C ALA A 852 1.85 43.35 19.64
N PHE A 853 2.60 43.50 18.55
CA PHE A 853 2.54 42.60 17.40
C PHE A 853 3.08 41.20 17.70
N LEU A 854 4.25 41.10 18.34
CA LEU A 854 4.82 39.81 18.74
C LEU A 854 3.90 39.09 19.72
N GLY A 855 3.30 39.81 20.67
CA GLY A 855 2.29 39.26 21.58
C GLY A 855 1.06 38.70 20.86
N GLN A 856 0.58 39.37 19.80
CA GLN A 856 -0.52 38.87 18.97
C GLN A 856 -0.15 37.59 18.21
N LEU A 857 1.06 37.53 17.63
CA LEU A 857 1.52 36.34 16.91
C LEU A 857 1.70 35.15 17.85
N MET A 858 2.30 35.36 19.03
CA MET A 858 2.50 34.29 20.01
C MET A 858 1.18 33.75 20.62
N ALA A 859 0.09 34.52 20.53
CA ALA A 859 -1.24 34.08 20.97
C ALA A 859 -1.93 33.15 19.96
N LEU A 860 -1.41 33.02 18.73
CA LEU A 860 -1.96 32.12 17.72
C LEU A 860 -1.51 30.68 18.01
N SER A 861 -2.45 29.74 18.03
CA SER A 861 -2.19 28.32 18.27
C SER A 861 -1.19 27.71 17.29
N ASP A 862 -1.15 28.21 16.06
CA ASP A 862 -0.25 27.73 15.00
C ASP A 862 1.24 27.92 15.37
N PHE A 863 1.56 28.96 16.14
CA PHE A 863 2.93 29.28 16.56
C PHE A 863 3.24 28.85 18.01
N ALA A 864 2.41 27.97 18.59
CA ALA A 864 2.58 27.51 19.95
C ALA A 864 3.84 26.64 20.10
N ASP A 865 4.87 27.19 20.75
CA ASP A 865 6.05 26.46 21.21
C ASP A 865 5.79 25.90 22.63
N THR A 866 4.97 24.85 22.71
CA THR A 866 4.65 24.10 23.94
C THR A 866 5.24 22.69 23.89
N GLU A 867 5.27 22.00 25.03
CA GLU A 867 5.80 20.64 25.11
C GLU A 867 4.86 19.64 24.46
N GLU A 868 3.56 19.81 24.70
CA GLU A 868 2.49 19.03 24.07
C GLU A 868 2.55 19.10 22.54
N ARG A 869 2.74 20.30 21.97
CA ARG A 869 2.86 20.47 20.51
C ARG A 869 4.14 19.84 19.97
N ALA A 870 5.25 19.93 20.72
CA ALA A 870 6.50 19.29 20.34
C ALA A 870 6.38 17.76 20.34
N GLU A 871 5.70 17.19 21.35
CA GLU A 871 5.43 15.76 21.48
C GLU A 871 4.55 15.25 20.34
N GLU A 872 3.47 15.97 20.03
CA GLU A 872 2.57 15.68 18.92
C GLU A 872 3.34 15.64 17.59
N LEU A 873 4.14 16.67 17.30
CA LEU A 873 4.94 16.74 16.07
C LEU A 873 6.03 15.66 16.04
N GLY A 874 6.65 15.35 17.18
CA GLY A 874 7.67 14.30 17.28
C GLY A 874 7.07 12.94 16.92
N TRP A 875 5.85 12.69 17.42
CA TRP A 875 5.11 11.48 17.13
C TRP A 875 4.72 11.37 15.65
N ILE A 876 4.17 12.44 15.06
CA ILE A 876 3.83 12.52 13.64
C ILE A 876 5.05 12.25 12.74
N HIS A 877 6.23 12.75 13.12
CA HIS A 877 7.46 12.67 12.31
C HIS A 877 8.35 11.46 12.60
N GLY A 878 7.74 10.33 12.97
CA GLY A 878 8.42 9.04 13.11
C GLY A 878 8.53 8.53 14.54
N ASN A 879 7.48 8.74 15.34
CA ASN A 879 7.36 8.23 16.71
C ASN A 879 8.54 8.67 17.61
N ARG A 880 8.93 9.94 17.52
CA ARG A 880 9.96 10.58 18.34
C ARG A 880 9.33 11.38 19.47
N ASP A 881 10.09 11.66 20.51
CA ASP A 881 9.65 12.54 21.61
C ASP A 881 9.81 14.03 21.24
N GLY A 882 9.12 14.88 21.99
CA GLY A 882 9.16 16.33 21.84
C GLY A 882 10.51 16.94 22.23
N PHE A 883 11.29 16.26 23.07
CA PHE A 883 12.65 16.68 23.42
C PHE A 883 13.57 16.64 22.20
N TRP A 884 13.57 15.54 21.45
CA TRP A 884 14.29 15.40 20.19
C TRP A 884 13.85 16.48 19.21
N LEU A 885 12.54 16.66 19.02
CA LEU A 885 12.01 17.65 18.08
C LEU A 885 12.46 19.08 18.43
N ARG A 886 12.48 19.43 19.71
CA ARG A 886 13.01 20.72 20.19
C ARG A 886 14.50 20.90 19.87
N GLN A 887 15.31 19.86 19.93
CA GLN A 887 16.73 19.97 19.58
C GLN A 887 16.96 20.16 18.08
N THR A 888 15.98 19.83 17.25
CA THR A 888 16.11 20.02 15.80
C THR A 888 16.04 21.48 15.37
N VAL A 889 15.34 22.36 16.11
CA VAL A 889 15.25 23.79 15.76
C VAL A 889 16.52 24.52 16.21
N PRO A 890 17.38 24.95 15.28
CA PRO A 890 18.61 25.67 15.64
C PRO A 890 18.30 27.04 16.23
N ASN A 891 19.14 27.54 17.13
CA ASN A 891 19.00 28.87 17.71
C ASN A 891 19.37 29.93 16.66
N LEU A 892 18.57 30.99 16.53
CA LEU A 892 18.77 32.01 15.50
C LEU A 892 20.15 32.68 15.65
N ALA A 893 20.60 32.98 16.87
CA ALA A 893 21.91 33.59 17.14
C ALA A 893 23.10 32.70 16.73
N THR A 894 22.92 31.37 16.70
CA THR A 894 23.97 30.42 16.29
C THR A 894 24.08 30.25 14.77
N ILE A 895 23.00 30.47 14.01
CA ILE A 895 22.96 30.30 12.55
C ILE A 895 23.64 31.48 11.84
N LEU A 896 23.42 32.71 12.34
CA LEU A 896 23.85 33.96 11.69
C LEU A 896 25.38 34.07 11.46
N PRO A 897 26.28 33.56 12.33
CA PRO A 897 27.72 33.70 12.14
C PRO A 897 28.39 32.60 11.28
N GLN A 898 27.79 31.42 11.13
CA GLN A 898 28.51 30.19 10.72
C GLN A 898 28.13 29.61 9.34
N ARG A 899 27.24 30.28 8.57
CA ARG A 899 26.71 29.84 7.25
C ARG A 899 25.90 28.52 7.30
N ALA A 900 25.39 28.08 6.15
CA ALA A 900 24.43 26.98 5.96
C ALA A 900 24.82 25.60 6.54
N ASN A 901 26.12 25.33 6.76
CA ASN A 901 26.62 24.05 7.28
C ASN A 901 26.22 23.75 8.73
N THR A 902 25.68 24.74 9.45
CA THR A 902 25.23 24.60 10.84
C THR A 902 23.78 24.15 10.98
N ILE A 903 23.01 24.18 9.90
CA ILE A 903 21.59 23.83 9.94
C ILE A 903 21.47 22.30 10.03
N PRO A 904 20.91 21.75 11.13
CA PRO A 904 20.82 20.30 11.31
C PRO A 904 20.06 19.64 10.17
N ARG A 905 20.50 18.45 9.75
CA ARG A 905 19.79 17.70 8.70
C ARG A 905 18.32 17.44 9.06
N ALA A 906 18.06 17.10 10.32
CA ALA A 906 16.69 16.91 10.81
C ALA A 906 15.82 18.15 10.58
N TYR A 907 16.36 19.36 10.80
CA TYR A 907 15.67 20.60 10.50
C TYR A 907 15.35 20.73 8.99
N ARG A 908 16.32 20.45 8.11
CA ARG A 908 16.13 20.56 6.65
C ARG A 908 14.99 19.67 6.14
N LEU A 909 14.83 18.48 6.73
CA LEU A 909 13.75 17.54 6.43
C LEU A 909 12.42 17.95 7.07
N LEU A 910 12.43 18.30 8.36
CA LEU A 910 11.19 18.60 9.09
C LEU A 910 10.54 19.90 8.63
N THR A 911 11.34 20.89 8.16
CA THR A 911 10.82 22.12 7.56
C THR A 911 10.03 21.91 6.27
N LYS A 912 9.90 20.70 5.76
CA LYS A 912 8.94 20.39 4.70
C LYS A 912 7.50 20.27 5.22
N SER A 913 7.32 19.91 6.48
CA SER A 913 6.01 19.95 7.15
C SER A 913 5.59 21.38 7.48
N LYS A 914 4.34 21.73 7.14
CA LYS A 914 3.75 23.03 7.46
C LYS A 914 3.74 23.29 8.97
N ASP A 915 3.30 22.30 9.74
CA ASP A 915 3.17 22.42 11.20
C ASP A 915 4.53 22.63 11.87
N TYR A 916 5.56 21.92 11.41
CA TYR A 916 6.91 22.11 11.92
C TYR A 916 7.48 23.50 11.57
N ARG A 917 7.22 24.03 10.36
CA ARG A 917 7.66 25.40 10.00
C ARG A 917 7.05 26.44 10.93
N TYR A 918 5.78 26.29 11.29
CA TYR A 918 5.10 27.22 12.18
C TYR A 918 5.63 27.10 13.61
N TYR A 919 5.81 25.88 14.10
CA TYR A 919 6.46 25.63 15.38
C TYR A 919 7.87 26.24 15.47
N ALA A 920 8.71 26.04 14.44
CA ALA A 920 10.05 26.62 14.37
C ALA A 920 10.03 28.15 14.35
N LEU A 921 9.12 28.77 13.59
CA LEU A 921 8.95 30.22 13.59
C LEU A 921 8.49 30.73 14.96
N GLY A 922 7.53 30.06 15.61
CA GLY A 922 7.04 30.42 16.95
C GLY A 922 8.17 30.47 17.98
N ARG A 923 9.10 29.52 17.92
CA ARG A 923 10.31 29.53 18.75
C ARG A 923 11.23 30.72 18.46
N TRP A 924 11.46 31.06 17.20
CA TRP A 924 12.30 32.22 16.87
C TRP A 924 11.64 33.56 17.16
N LEU A 925 10.31 33.66 17.06
CA LEU A 925 9.60 34.87 17.48
C LEU A 925 9.82 35.15 18.97
N ARG A 926 9.92 34.10 19.82
CA ARG A 926 10.30 34.25 21.24
C ARG A 926 11.75 34.65 21.45
N GLU A 927 12.67 34.26 20.56
CA GLU A 927 14.08 34.70 20.60
C GLU A 927 14.24 36.16 20.14
N ILE A 928 13.28 36.70 19.36
CA ILE A 928 13.24 38.09 18.89
C ILE A 928 12.62 39.04 19.93
N CYS A 929 11.67 38.54 20.74
CA CYS A 929 11.09 39.26 21.89
C CYS A 929 12.14 39.64 22.92
#